data_AF-A0A957IKY1-F1
#
_entry.id   AF-A0A957IKY1-F1
#
_cell.length_a   1.000
_cell.length_b   1.000
_cell.length_c   1.000
_cell.angle_alpha   90.00
_cell.angle_beta   90.00
_cell.angle_gamma   90.00
#
_symmetry.space_group_name_H-M   'P 1'
#
loop_
_entity.id
_entity.type
_entity.pdbx_description
1 polymer ?
#
loop_
_entity_poly.entity_id
_entity_poly.type
_entity_poly.pdbx_seq_one_letter_code
_entity_poly.pdbx_strand_id
1 'polypeptide(L)'
;IPDVHDYDNDGDGVPDTIDLNPNAYQVVTDNEFFQLDLVDAQTETDIVVDLQIRPRNEQHLWWTNSILDWPDADNLGQHQRMTPNTLGNGDGDIQLLPMLEITIPYSSTNPAGGLPVSGTPTITATTPITTWLDTATTDQYAMSVRLGPNGERLVTLPLIPITDPTGGGPVGWQARIPYRLQASATGWGNAHEMRVTWFVNGQQDSCIPPANTAADYCSDSANWTSTTTLLQTYPETFRITGLTVSEHQGATALLAGQTPGSGSANYENELWHLADVMQKTWLEGQTVSGVRFPLRDVDTTLSAWGISNVPTSESDNLMDEVALFNAVDLTAVTNFINTNLYPSAPADGTTTTVLIAGEESYRTVYLGTLEQVDIGGVPTIITRTLFADSVMTVDFTGKEMTTNGMLRWQPYAYSNAGWQPTDLGAHVDQLGVQLNQVFTDSVLESYQLITAGATDTAEERAGAIMLAQNYYLAMAAGVNAPLQNPEPEEIGAAYPLPTETAAAIVYALANKVQNAFALLNLNGQTFPTVESGMETQGTAAWDALASSVATVVKGYGQLAAGSNSSALSQALTELSYLPRISIEQGTYEYLTDASLIFANEQTRAQLGGNGSSTIASVIATTYPLATGAVAAYGHIWYAKLSRAAQMRSIIMITPAGRDTLTRIPALENLMISLRDDMIEIQNEIDNLRKPAASPNNIKESPEIRVNALKKRQAGRLAINYYLHDWYIARSMAAEAFGFHPSNGVLPVALYDKYTQYQEGLDTLEEYMDR
;
A
#
# COMPACT_ATOMS: atom_id res chain seq x y z
N ILE A 1 0.44 -2.72 28.22
CA ILE A 1 -0.58 -3.54 27.52
C ILE A 1 -0.99 -2.68 26.35
N PRO A 2 -0.74 -3.08 25.09
CA PRO A 2 -1.22 -2.33 23.93
C PRO A 2 -2.74 -2.19 24.05
N ASP A 3 -3.24 -0.96 24.05
CA ASP A 3 -4.66 -0.73 24.00
C ASP A 3 -5.08 -0.80 22.54
N VAL A 4 -5.83 -1.84 22.29
CA VAL A 4 -6.41 -2.24 21.02
C VAL A 4 -7.24 -1.13 20.39
N HIS A 5 -7.80 -0.27 21.24
CA HIS A 5 -8.64 0.86 20.87
C HIS A 5 -7.90 2.20 20.95
N ASP A 6 -6.62 2.19 21.30
CA ASP A 6 -5.76 3.36 21.16
C ASP A 6 -5.35 3.48 19.70
N TYR A 7 -5.63 4.64 19.13
CA TYR A 7 -5.32 4.94 17.73
C TYR A 7 -3.99 5.70 17.61
N ASP A 8 -3.34 6.01 18.73
CA ASP A 8 -2.10 6.78 18.85
C ASP A 8 -1.31 6.18 20.03
N ASN A 9 -0.61 5.08 19.76
CA ASN A 9 -0.02 4.22 20.79
C ASN A 9 1.06 4.91 21.63
N ASP A 10 1.67 5.98 21.14
CA ASP A 10 2.74 6.70 21.82
C ASP A 10 2.34 8.12 22.30
N GLY A 11 1.15 8.60 21.92
CA GLY A 11 0.54 9.83 22.41
C GLY A 11 1.10 11.09 21.74
N ASP A 12 1.67 10.95 20.54
CA ASP A 12 2.28 12.03 19.80
C ASP A 12 1.27 12.81 18.91
N GLY A 13 0.01 12.41 18.96
CA GLY A 13 -1.12 13.03 18.28
C GLY A 13 -1.26 12.65 16.81
N VAL A 14 -0.39 11.80 16.26
CA VAL A 14 -0.51 11.26 14.90
C VAL A 14 -1.13 9.87 14.99
N PRO A 15 -2.22 9.59 14.27
CA PRO A 15 -2.83 8.26 14.31
C PRO A 15 -1.89 7.17 13.76
N ASP A 16 -1.83 6.02 14.42
CA ASP A 16 -0.97 4.88 14.08
C ASP A 16 -1.02 4.46 12.60
N THR A 17 -2.18 4.64 11.96
CA THR A 17 -2.40 4.27 10.55
C THR A 17 -1.61 5.11 9.56
N ILE A 18 -1.16 6.30 9.98
CA ILE A 18 -0.45 7.29 9.15
C ILE A 18 0.82 7.82 9.81
N ASP A 19 1.10 7.40 11.04
CA ASP A 19 2.36 7.66 11.72
C ASP A 19 3.48 6.80 11.12
N LEU A 20 4.62 7.42 10.80
CA LEU A 20 5.82 6.68 10.39
C LEU A 20 6.36 5.80 11.51
N ASN A 21 6.15 6.20 12.77
CA ASN A 21 6.74 5.57 13.95
C ASN A 21 5.74 5.40 15.10
N PRO A 22 4.68 4.56 14.94
CA PRO A 22 3.54 4.43 15.87
C PRO A 22 3.88 3.92 17.28
N ASN A 23 5.15 3.74 17.61
CA ASN A 23 5.59 3.26 18.92
C ASN A 23 6.73 4.12 19.50
N ALA A 24 7.12 5.22 18.81
CA ALA A 24 8.29 5.99 19.18
C ALA A 24 8.20 7.43 18.64
N TYR A 25 8.05 8.38 19.56
CA TYR A 25 8.21 9.79 19.31
C TYR A 25 9.45 10.35 20.01
N GLN A 26 9.96 11.47 19.51
CA GLN A 26 11.03 12.23 20.16
C GLN A 26 10.57 13.67 20.39
N VAL A 27 10.49 14.05 21.65
CA VAL A 27 10.26 15.46 22.00
C VAL A 27 11.57 16.22 21.87
N VAL A 28 11.57 17.24 21.02
CA VAL A 28 12.62 18.27 20.97
C VAL A 28 12.22 19.32 22.02
N THR A 29 12.66 19.12 23.26
CA THR A 29 12.21 19.93 24.42
C THR A 29 12.97 21.24 24.60
N ASP A 30 14.19 21.34 24.06
CA ASP A 30 15.09 22.47 24.26
C ASP A 30 15.71 22.90 22.93
N ASN A 31 15.54 24.20 22.63
CA ASN A 31 15.97 24.93 21.44
C ASN A 31 15.17 24.64 20.17
N GLU A 32 14.88 25.70 19.41
CA GLU A 32 14.05 25.74 18.19
C GLU A 32 14.61 24.89 17.02
N PHE A 33 15.59 24.04 17.29
CA PHE A 33 16.29 23.22 16.31
C PHE A 33 16.74 21.88 16.89
N PHE A 34 16.99 20.92 16.01
CA PHE A 34 17.82 19.75 16.28
C PHE A 34 18.89 19.61 15.21
N GLN A 35 19.90 18.77 15.43
CA GLN A 35 20.94 18.50 14.46
C GLN A 35 20.85 17.05 13.96
N LEU A 36 20.89 16.83 12.65
CA LEU A 36 20.94 15.49 12.06
C LEU A 36 22.40 15.08 11.79
N ASP A 37 22.80 13.95 12.34
CA ASP A 37 24.10 13.33 12.09
C ASP A 37 23.92 11.90 11.56
N LEU A 38 24.52 11.58 10.42
CA LEU A 38 24.47 10.24 9.83
C LEU A 38 25.82 9.55 10.01
N VAL A 39 25.81 8.41 10.68
CA VAL A 39 27.00 7.59 10.92
C VAL A 39 27.02 6.43 9.92
N ASP A 40 28.17 6.21 9.29
CA ASP A 40 28.41 5.15 8.29
C ASP A 40 27.50 5.21 7.03
N ALA A 41 27.06 6.43 6.69
CA ALA A 41 26.50 6.74 5.39
C ALA A 41 27.56 6.57 4.29
N GLN A 42 27.23 5.81 3.26
CA GLN A 42 28.11 5.51 2.14
C GLN A 42 28.17 6.68 1.15
N THR A 43 29.26 6.73 0.38
CA THR A 43 29.41 7.66 -0.73
C THR A 43 28.75 7.11 -1.98
N GLU A 44 28.36 7.99 -2.91
CA GLU A 44 27.71 7.67 -4.18
C GLU A 44 26.33 7.04 -4.05
N THR A 45 25.75 7.05 -2.85
CA THR A 45 24.40 6.58 -2.55
C THR A 45 23.47 7.76 -2.28
N ASP A 46 22.22 7.60 -2.69
CA ASP A 46 21.16 8.55 -2.38
C ASP A 46 20.59 8.22 -1.00
N ILE A 47 20.31 9.26 -0.21
CA ILE A 47 19.74 9.15 1.12
C ILE A 47 18.49 9.99 1.16
N VAL A 48 17.37 9.38 1.51
CA VAL A 48 16.10 10.06 1.72
C VAL A 48 15.81 10.11 3.21
N VAL A 49 15.60 11.32 3.72
CA VAL A 49 15.15 11.55 5.09
C VAL A 49 13.68 11.95 5.04
N ASP A 50 12.81 11.06 5.49
CA ASP A 50 11.40 11.35 5.74
C ASP A 50 11.21 11.74 7.21
N LEU A 51 10.71 12.94 7.43
CA LEU A 51 10.54 13.54 8.75
C LEU A 51 9.07 13.90 8.95
N GLN A 52 8.44 13.34 9.98
CA GLN A 52 7.15 13.79 10.49
C GLN A 52 7.36 14.61 11.77
N ILE A 53 6.70 15.75 11.81
CA ILE A 53 6.77 16.69 12.92
C ILE A 53 5.39 17.22 13.27
N ARG A 54 5.21 17.62 14.52
CA ARG A 54 3.99 18.28 14.96
C ARG A 54 4.34 19.54 15.76
N PRO A 55 3.69 20.69 15.50
CA PRO A 55 3.90 21.88 16.31
C PRO A 55 3.44 21.62 17.74
N ARG A 56 4.11 22.25 18.71
CA ARG A 56 3.74 22.14 20.12
C ARG A 56 2.37 22.76 20.39
N ASN A 57 2.02 23.82 19.68
CA ASN A 57 0.66 24.34 19.61
C ASN A 57 -0.08 23.74 18.41
N GLU A 58 -0.93 22.75 18.67
CA GLU A 58 -1.69 22.06 17.63
C GLU A 58 -2.62 22.98 16.82
N GLN A 59 -3.03 24.13 17.37
CA GLN A 59 -3.84 25.10 16.61
C GLN A 59 -3.11 25.64 15.38
N HIS A 60 -1.77 25.66 15.40
CA HIS A 60 -0.98 26.14 14.27
C HIS A 60 -1.05 25.21 13.06
N LEU A 61 -1.44 23.94 13.21
CA LEU A 61 -1.70 23.04 12.09
C LEU A 61 -2.78 23.61 11.14
N TRP A 62 -3.79 24.29 11.71
CA TRP A 62 -4.88 24.90 10.95
C TRP A 62 -4.48 26.19 10.22
N TRP A 63 -3.30 26.75 10.50
CA TRP A 63 -2.78 27.91 9.78
C TRP A 63 -1.97 27.53 8.54
N THR A 64 -1.72 26.24 8.33
CA THR A 64 -0.98 25.73 7.18
C THR A 64 -1.64 26.17 5.88
N ASN A 65 -0.89 26.87 5.03
CA ASN A 65 -1.39 27.43 3.76
C ASN A 65 -2.57 28.40 3.91
N SER A 66 -2.82 28.92 5.11
CA SER A 66 -3.85 29.94 5.31
C SER A 66 -3.49 31.19 4.54
N ILE A 67 -4.49 31.70 3.80
CA ILE A 67 -4.40 32.97 3.09
C ILE A 67 -5.19 33.99 3.90
N LEU A 68 -4.49 35.00 4.38
CA LEU A 68 -5.01 36.10 5.18
C LEU A 68 -5.14 37.34 4.31
N ASP A 69 -6.22 38.08 4.54
CA ASP A 69 -6.46 39.35 3.88
C ASP A 69 -5.69 40.48 4.58
N TRP A 70 -5.02 41.32 3.80
CA TRP A 70 -4.45 42.56 4.33
C TRP A 70 -5.48 43.68 4.18
N PRO A 71 -5.63 44.59 5.16
CA PRO A 71 -6.65 45.63 5.07
C PRO A 71 -6.60 46.41 3.75
N ASP A 72 -7.74 46.47 3.06
CA ASP A 72 -7.92 47.31 1.88
C ASP A 72 -7.51 48.76 2.16
N ALA A 73 -6.70 49.33 1.27
CA ALA A 73 -6.22 50.72 1.29
C ALA A 73 -5.15 51.07 2.33
N ASP A 74 -4.42 50.11 2.89
CA ASP A 74 -3.13 50.41 3.55
C ASP A 74 -2.03 50.71 2.52
N ASN A 75 -2.08 51.91 1.95
CA ASN A 75 -1.11 52.39 0.95
C ASN A 75 0.03 53.19 1.60
N LEU A 76 0.04 53.28 2.93
CA LEU A 76 0.99 54.07 3.72
C LEU A 76 1.91 53.18 4.57
N GLY A 77 1.58 51.90 4.72
CA GLY A 77 2.41 50.88 5.34
C GLY A 77 3.63 50.47 4.52
N GLN A 78 4.46 49.62 5.12
CA GLN A 78 5.61 49.00 4.44
C GLN A 78 5.17 47.97 3.39
N HIS A 79 3.97 47.42 3.54
CA HIS A 79 3.28 46.63 2.54
C HIS A 79 2.30 47.54 1.80
N GLN A 80 2.42 47.61 0.48
CA GLN A 80 1.54 48.40 -0.37
C GLN A 80 0.77 47.46 -1.27
N ARG A 81 -0.55 47.60 -1.25
CA ARG A 81 -1.48 46.89 -2.11
C ARG A 81 -2.20 47.89 -3.01
N MET A 82 -1.74 47.99 -4.24
CA MET A 82 -2.24 48.94 -5.23
C MET A 82 -3.09 48.27 -6.31
N THR A 83 -2.97 46.95 -6.45
CA THR A 83 -3.72 46.12 -7.39
C THR A 83 -4.51 45.05 -6.63
N PRO A 84 -5.71 44.65 -7.12
CA PRO A 84 -6.53 43.62 -6.49
C PRO A 84 -6.06 42.20 -6.85
N ASN A 85 -4.77 42.04 -7.17
CA ASN A 85 -4.24 40.73 -7.50
C ASN A 85 -4.13 39.94 -6.19
N THR A 86 -4.57 38.69 -6.21
CA THR A 86 -4.69 37.87 -5.00
C THR A 86 -3.68 36.71 -5.02
N LEU A 87 -3.28 36.25 -3.83
CA LEU A 87 -2.50 35.03 -3.72
C LEU A 87 -3.42 33.81 -3.91
N GLY A 88 -3.14 33.01 -4.94
CA GLY A 88 -3.88 31.78 -5.23
C GLY A 88 -5.33 32.02 -5.68
N ASN A 89 -6.23 31.12 -5.28
CA ASN A 89 -7.66 31.18 -5.63
C ASN A 89 -8.51 31.94 -4.58
N GLY A 90 -7.90 32.52 -3.56
CA GLY A 90 -8.58 33.29 -2.50
C GLY A 90 -8.44 34.80 -2.71
N ASP A 91 -9.17 35.60 -1.93
CA ASP A 91 -9.12 37.08 -1.96
C ASP A 91 -7.99 37.69 -1.10
N GLY A 92 -7.06 36.89 -0.56
CA GLY A 92 -6.08 37.37 0.42
C GLY A 92 -4.68 37.67 -0.14
N ASP A 93 -3.90 38.39 0.66
CA ASP A 93 -2.62 39.00 0.28
C ASP A 93 -1.42 38.42 1.02
N ILE A 94 -1.66 37.71 2.12
CA ILE A 94 -0.64 37.09 2.95
C ILE A 94 -0.87 35.59 3.02
N GLN A 95 0.17 34.82 2.77
CA GLN A 95 0.17 33.37 2.91
C GLN A 95 1.10 32.93 4.04
N LEU A 96 0.59 32.07 4.91
CA LEU A 96 1.38 31.41 5.95
C LEU A 96 1.82 30.03 5.46
N LEU A 97 3.13 29.84 5.35
CA LEU A 97 3.73 28.57 4.92
C LEU A 97 4.64 28.04 6.03
N PRO A 98 4.37 26.86 6.61
CA PRO A 98 5.34 26.20 7.46
C PRO A 98 6.47 25.67 6.57
N MET A 99 7.70 25.99 6.92
CA MET A 99 8.91 25.56 6.21
C MET A 99 9.85 24.83 7.17
N LEU A 100 10.52 23.80 6.67
CA LEU A 100 11.72 23.26 7.29
C LEU A 100 12.92 24.04 6.76
N GLU A 101 13.68 24.67 7.65
CA GLU A 101 14.96 25.27 7.33
C GLU A 101 16.10 24.37 7.82
N ILE A 102 17.07 24.10 6.96
CA ILE A 102 18.25 23.31 7.28
C ILE A 102 19.50 24.16 7.05
N THR A 103 20.33 24.29 8.08
CA THR A 103 21.66 24.89 7.98
C THR A 103 22.70 23.77 7.94
N ILE A 104 23.37 23.65 6.79
CA ILE A 104 24.42 22.67 6.56
C ILE A 104 25.78 23.36 6.64
N PRO A 105 26.57 23.15 7.71
CA PRO A 105 27.87 23.78 7.85
C PRO A 105 28.83 23.33 6.75
N TYR A 106 29.67 24.24 6.26
CA TYR A 106 30.74 23.85 5.33
C TYR A 106 31.70 22.85 5.99
N SER A 107 31.96 21.74 5.32
CA SER A 107 33.04 20.82 5.66
C SER A 107 33.90 20.54 4.44
N SER A 108 35.22 20.51 4.63
CA SER A 108 36.15 20.05 3.59
C SER A 108 36.05 18.55 3.31
N THR A 109 35.53 17.76 4.26
CA THR A 109 35.31 16.31 4.11
C THR A 109 34.01 15.97 3.39
N ASN A 110 33.06 16.91 3.32
CA ASN A 110 31.85 16.81 2.51
C ASN A 110 31.50 18.21 1.96
N PRO A 111 32.20 18.67 0.90
CA PRO A 111 32.05 20.03 0.41
C PRO A 111 30.68 20.35 -0.18
N ALA A 112 29.85 19.36 -0.55
CA ALA A 112 28.47 19.59 -0.97
C ALA A 112 27.48 19.60 0.20
N GLY A 113 27.88 19.11 1.38
CA GLY A 113 26.97 18.93 2.51
C GLY A 113 25.91 17.87 2.25
N GLY A 114 26.24 16.86 1.43
CA GLY A 114 25.31 15.82 1.02
C GLY A 114 24.20 16.29 0.08
N LEU A 115 24.25 17.51 -0.48
CA LEU A 115 23.25 17.94 -1.45
C LEU A 115 23.49 17.31 -2.84
N PRO A 116 22.44 17.08 -3.65
CA PRO A 116 22.58 16.59 -5.02
C PRO A 116 23.50 17.48 -5.87
N VAL A 117 24.47 16.88 -6.56
CA VAL A 117 25.47 17.59 -7.37
C VAL A 117 25.35 17.18 -8.83
N SER A 118 25.34 18.18 -9.73
CA SER A 118 25.45 17.98 -11.16
C SER A 118 26.92 17.99 -11.61
N GLY A 119 27.35 16.91 -12.28
CA GLY A 119 28.72 16.76 -12.77
C GLY A 119 29.74 16.46 -11.67
N THR A 120 31.00 16.86 -11.89
CA THR A 120 32.11 16.64 -10.95
C THR A 120 32.85 17.94 -10.56
N PRO A 121 32.13 18.97 -10.08
CA PRO A 121 32.73 20.25 -9.75
C PRO A 121 33.60 20.18 -8.48
N THR A 122 34.63 21.02 -8.43
CA THR A 122 35.37 21.26 -7.18
C THR A 122 34.61 22.30 -6.34
N ILE A 123 34.04 21.86 -5.22
CA ILE A 123 33.23 22.73 -4.34
C ILE A 123 34.09 23.23 -3.17
N THR A 124 34.08 24.54 -2.95
CA THR A 124 34.69 25.23 -1.81
C THR A 124 33.63 26.02 -1.02
N ALA A 125 33.98 26.56 0.14
CA ALA A 125 33.08 27.35 0.98
C ALA A 125 32.45 28.55 0.25
N THR A 126 33.11 29.09 -0.80
CA THR A 126 32.65 30.27 -1.55
C THR A 126 32.14 29.93 -2.95
N THR A 127 32.00 28.65 -3.30
CA THR A 127 31.56 28.25 -4.64
C THR A 127 30.06 28.54 -4.78
N PRO A 128 29.62 29.32 -5.80
CA PRO A 128 28.20 29.62 -5.97
C PRO A 128 27.35 28.37 -6.18
N ILE A 129 26.20 28.27 -5.48
CA ILE A 129 25.29 27.10 -5.54
C ILE A 129 24.91 26.73 -6.98
N THR A 130 24.64 27.73 -7.83
CA THR A 130 24.23 27.57 -9.23
C THR A 130 25.25 26.88 -10.13
N THR A 131 26.48 26.68 -9.67
CA THR A 131 27.55 26.05 -10.47
C THR A 131 27.64 24.55 -10.31
N TRP A 132 26.99 23.98 -9.28
CA TRP A 132 27.16 22.57 -8.93
C TRP A 132 25.87 21.88 -8.46
N LEU A 133 24.88 22.61 -7.93
CA LEU A 133 23.64 21.98 -7.44
C LEU A 133 22.85 21.35 -8.58
N ASP A 134 22.41 20.11 -8.41
CA ASP A 134 21.44 19.50 -9.32
C ASP A 134 20.03 20.02 -9.02
N THR A 135 19.65 21.11 -9.69
CA THR A 135 18.33 21.72 -9.49
C THR A 135 17.19 20.83 -9.99
N ALA A 136 17.44 19.94 -10.96
CA ALA A 136 16.40 19.05 -11.45
C ALA A 136 15.98 18.05 -10.38
N THR A 137 16.91 17.59 -9.54
CA THR A 137 16.59 16.79 -8.36
C THR A 137 15.94 17.65 -7.28
N THR A 138 16.52 18.81 -6.92
CA THR A 138 15.97 19.61 -5.80
C THR A 138 14.57 20.15 -6.06
N ASP A 139 14.25 20.49 -7.31
CA ASP A 139 12.94 21.01 -7.70
C ASP A 139 11.82 19.98 -7.52
N GLN A 140 12.11 18.68 -7.67
CA GLN A 140 11.13 17.60 -7.43
C GLN A 140 10.64 17.55 -5.98
N TYR A 141 11.45 18.05 -5.04
CA TYR A 141 11.13 18.11 -3.61
C TYR A 141 10.78 19.54 -3.16
N ALA A 142 10.59 20.48 -4.10
CA ALA A 142 10.40 21.90 -3.83
C ALA A 142 11.48 22.48 -2.89
N MET A 143 12.71 21.96 -3.01
CA MET A 143 13.84 22.33 -2.16
C MET A 143 14.61 23.49 -2.77
N SER A 144 14.77 24.57 -1.99
CA SER A 144 15.61 25.72 -2.37
C SER A 144 16.88 25.76 -1.53
N VAL A 145 18.01 26.09 -2.16
CA VAL A 145 19.33 26.14 -1.52
C VAL A 145 19.99 27.48 -1.80
N ARG A 146 20.51 28.14 -0.76
CA ARG A 146 21.31 29.36 -0.85
C ARG A 146 22.62 29.22 -0.08
N LEU A 147 23.64 29.98 -0.51
CA LEU A 147 24.91 30.06 0.19
C LEU A 147 24.82 31.10 1.33
N GLY A 148 25.16 30.68 2.54
CA GLY A 148 25.25 31.55 3.70
C GLY A 148 26.57 32.35 3.76
N PRO A 149 26.65 33.37 4.62
CA PRO A 149 27.80 34.26 4.72
C PRO A 149 29.12 33.59 5.12
N ASN A 150 29.08 32.44 5.81
CA ASN A 150 30.28 31.72 6.24
C ASN A 150 30.52 30.43 5.42
N GLY A 151 29.82 30.29 4.29
CA GLY A 151 29.92 29.14 3.38
C GLY A 151 29.00 27.96 3.71
N GLU A 152 28.20 28.08 4.77
CA GLU A 152 27.08 27.17 5.05
C GLU A 152 26.06 27.16 3.91
N ARG A 153 25.28 26.09 3.80
CA ARG A 153 24.17 25.98 2.85
C ARG A 153 22.90 26.07 3.65
N LEU A 154 22.06 27.02 3.28
CA LEU A 154 20.76 27.21 3.88
C LEU A 154 19.74 26.60 2.91
N VAL A 155 19.14 25.51 3.34
CA VAL A 155 18.14 24.76 2.59
C VAL A 155 16.77 25.09 3.17
N THR A 156 15.77 25.26 2.33
CA THR A 156 14.39 25.49 2.75
C THR A 156 13.46 24.58 1.96
N LEU A 157 12.58 23.85 2.66
CA LEU A 157 11.59 22.95 2.05
C LEU A 157 10.22 23.21 2.67
N PRO A 158 9.13 23.21 1.89
CA PRO A 158 7.79 23.36 2.43
C PRO A 158 7.38 22.13 3.23
N LEU A 159 6.66 22.35 4.33
CA LEU A 159 6.07 21.31 5.14
C LEU A 159 4.66 20.98 4.65
N ILE A 160 4.41 19.70 4.37
CA ILE A 160 3.12 19.24 3.83
C ILE A 160 2.24 18.75 4.99
N PRO A 161 0.97 19.20 5.10
CA PRO A 161 0.09 18.72 6.16
C PRO A 161 -0.24 17.24 5.98
N ILE A 162 -0.19 16.50 7.08
CA ILE A 162 -0.70 15.14 7.20
C ILE A 162 -2.12 15.24 7.72
N THR A 163 -3.09 14.63 7.03
CA THR A 163 -4.51 14.64 7.43
C THR A 163 -4.93 13.28 7.95
N ASP A 164 -5.68 13.27 9.05
CA ASP A 164 -6.32 12.05 9.56
C ASP A 164 -7.34 11.53 8.52
N PRO A 165 -7.23 10.27 8.04
CA PRO A 165 -8.20 9.71 7.09
C PRO A 165 -9.61 9.59 7.65
N THR A 166 -9.79 9.58 8.98
CA THR A 166 -11.09 9.45 9.63
C THR A 166 -11.76 10.80 9.85
N GLY A 167 -11.04 11.77 10.42
CA GLY A 167 -11.55 13.10 10.76
C GLY A 167 -11.30 14.19 9.71
N GLY A 168 -10.41 13.96 8.75
CA GLY A 168 -10.01 14.93 7.72
C GLY A 168 -9.19 16.13 8.23
N GLY A 169 -9.00 16.26 9.54
CA GLY A 169 -8.23 17.34 10.15
C GLY A 169 -6.72 17.12 10.03
N PRO A 170 -5.91 18.20 10.00
CA PRO A 170 -4.46 18.07 10.01
C PRO A 170 -3.97 17.57 11.39
N VAL A 171 -3.05 16.61 11.40
CA VAL A 171 -2.48 16.00 12.61
C VAL A 171 -0.97 16.23 12.75
N GLY A 172 -0.30 16.65 11.68
CA GLY A 172 1.13 16.89 11.66
C GLY A 172 1.57 17.50 10.33
N TRP A 173 2.87 17.64 10.18
CA TRP A 173 3.52 17.95 8.92
C TRP A 173 4.55 16.89 8.56
N GLN A 174 4.77 16.71 7.26
CA GLN A 174 5.84 15.87 6.72
C GLN A 174 6.78 16.69 5.84
N ALA A 175 8.06 16.33 5.88
CA ALA A 175 9.10 16.75 4.93
C ALA A 175 9.84 15.52 4.41
N ARG A 176 10.18 15.53 3.11
CA ARG A 176 11.06 14.56 2.48
C ARG A 176 12.30 15.28 1.97
N ILE A 177 13.47 14.90 2.45
CA ILE A 177 14.73 15.60 2.19
C ILE A 177 15.68 14.66 1.43
N PRO A 178 16.03 14.97 0.17
CA PRO A 178 17.00 14.20 -0.58
C PRO A 178 18.43 14.62 -0.25
N TYR A 179 19.29 13.64 -0.03
CA TYR A 179 20.73 13.78 0.09
C TYR A 179 21.44 12.83 -0.88
N ARG A 180 22.65 13.18 -1.31
CA ARG A 180 23.56 12.35 -2.09
C ARG A 180 24.99 12.64 -1.67
N LEU A 181 25.64 11.70 -0.99
CA LEU A 181 27.05 11.85 -0.64
C LEU A 181 27.90 11.66 -1.89
N GLN A 182 28.78 12.60 -2.18
CA GLN A 182 29.65 12.53 -3.36
C GLN A 182 30.78 11.51 -3.16
N ALA A 183 31.30 10.94 -4.25
CA ALA A 183 32.45 10.04 -4.23
C ALA A 183 33.69 10.61 -3.49
N SER A 184 33.84 11.94 -3.54
CA SER A 184 34.94 12.64 -2.86
C SER A 184 34.71 12.88 -1.37
N ALA A 185 33.52 12.60 -0.86
CA ALA A 185 33.22 12.78 0.56
C ALA A 185 33.91 11.68 1.38
N THR A 186 34.35 11.99 2.59
CA THR A 186 34.94 11.00 3.51
C THR A 186 34.03 10.71 4.71
N GLY A 187 32.75 11.06 4.59
CA GLY A 187 31.71 10.91 5.63
C GLY A 187 30.64 12.00 5.51
N TRP A 188 29.69 11.99 6.46
CA TRP A 188 28.58 12.95 6.50
C TRP A 188 29.04 14.41 6.62
N GLY A 189 30.11 14.67 7.39
CA GLY A 189 30.61 16.01 7.64
C GLY A 189 30.23 16.50 9.02
N ASN A 190 29.76 17.74 9.13
CA ASN A 190 29.24 18.28 10.38
C ASN A 190 27.73 18.01 10.45
N ALA A 191 27.17 17.87 11.66
CA ALA A 191 25.74 17.68 11.83
C ALA A 191 24.91 18.86 11.26
N HIS A 192 23.78 18.55 10.63
CA HIS A 192 22.92 19.52 9.94
C HIS A 192 21.86 20.07 10.88
N GLU A 193 21.84 21.37 11.11
CA GLU A 193 20.85 22.00 12.00
C GLU A 193 19.52 22.17 11.27
N MET A 194 18.43 21.67 11.87
CA MET A 194 17.07 21.66 11.32
C MET A 194 16.13 22.39 12.25
N ARG A 195 15.32 23.30 11.71
CA ARG A 195 14.29 24.03 12.46
C ARG A 195 13.03 24.23 11.64
N VAL A 196 11.91 24.40 12.33
CA VAL A 196 10.64 24.76 11.70
C VAL A 196 10.46 26.26 11.77
N THR A 197 10.05 26.87 10.66
CA THR A 197 9.88 28.31 10.56
C THR A 197 8.65 28.62 9.70
N TRP A 198 7.78 29.48 10.21
CA TRP A 198 6.69 30.06 9.44
C TRP A 198 7.21 31.14 8.51
N PHE A 199 6.98 30.96 7.21
CA PHE A 199 7.21 31.96 6.20
C PHE A 199 5.90 32.73 6.01
N VAL A 200 5.96 34.03 6.27
CA VAL A 200 4.89 34.97 5.96
C VAL A 200 5.20 35.56 4.62
N ASN A 201 4.61 34.98 3.58
CA ASN A 201 4.71 35.50 2.24
C ASN A 201 3.62 36.53 2.03
N GLY A 202 3.95 37.65 1.40
CA GLY A 202 3.00 38.68 1.06
C GLY A 202 3.09 39.02 -0.42
N GLN A 203 1.95 39.32 -1.01
CA GLN A 203 1.90 39.97 -2.30
C GLN A 203 2.31 41.43 -2.13
N GLN A 204 3.47 41.78 -2.70
CA GLN A 204 3.97 43.14 -2.66
C GLN A 204 3.85 43.74 -4.06
N ASP A 205 3.13 44.86 -4.14
CA ASP A 205 3.10 45.66 -5.34
C ASP A 205 4.28 46.62 -5.34
N SER A 206 5.00 46.68 -6.46
CA SER A 206 6.06 47.65 -6.68
C SER A 206 5.86 48.39 -7.99
N CYS A 207 6.16 49.68 -7.99
CA CYS A 207 6.22 50.51 -9.18
C CYS A 207 7.58 51.16 -9.28
N ILE A 208 8.36 50.75 -10.29
CA ILE A 208 9.67 51.32 -10.58
C ILE A 208 9.56 52.11 -11.89
N PRO A 209 9.51 53.46 -11.84
CA PRO A 209 9.40 54.26 -13.06
C PRO A 209 10.61 54.05 -13.98
N PRO A 210 10.41 53.73 -15.27
CA PRO A 210 11.49 53.72 -16.24
C PRO A 210 12.18 55.09 -16.32
N ALA A 211 13.45 55.11 -16.73
CA ALA A 211 14.17 56.36 -16.88
C ALA A 211 13.44 57.32 -17.85
N ASN A 212 13.25 58.57 -17.43
CA ASN A 212 12.56 59.65 -18.16
C ASN A 212 11.02 59.53 -18.27
N THR A 213 10.35 58.74 -17.43
CA THR A 213 8.88 58.80 -17.33
C THR A 213 8.42 60.00 -16.49
N ALA A 214 7.15 60.37 -16.66
CA ALA A 214 6.54 61.46 -15.90
C ALA A 214 6.48 61.13 -14.39
N ALA A 215 6.46 62.18 -13.56
CA ALA A 215 6.48 62.06 -12.09
C ALA A 215 5.23 61.34 -11.53
N ASP A 216 4.17 61.25 -12.33
CA ASP A 216 2.91 60.59 -12.04
C ASP A 216 2.82 59.14 -12.57
N TYR A 217 3.93 58.56 -13.04
CA TYR A 217 3.95 57.20 -13.60
C TYR A 217 3.30 56.15 -12.68
N CYS A 218 3.57 56.20 -11.37
CA CYS A 218 2.98 55.27 -10.39
C CYS A 218 1.56 55.64 -9.93
N SER A 219 0.94 56.68 -10.49
CA SER A 219 -0.48 56.97 -10.23
C SER A 219 -1.43 56.07 -11.04
N ASP A 220 -0.92 55.46 -12.12
CA ASP A 220 -1.65 54.46 -12.90
C ASP A 220 -1.38 53.07 -12.33
N SER A 221 -2.44 52.37 -11.89
CA SER A 221 -2.35 51.02 -11.32
C SER A 221 -1.82 50.00 -12.33
N ALA A 222 -1.93 50.26 -13.64
CA ALA A 222 -1.38 49.38 -14.67
C ALA A 222 0.17 49.35 -14.69
N ASN A 223 0.83 50.32 -14.05
CA ASN A 223 2.29 50.39 -13.97
C ASN A 223 2.86 49.70 -12.72
N TRP A 224 2.01 49.08 -11.89
CA TRP A 224 2.43 48.32 -10.73
C TRP A 224 2.58 46.84 -11.08
N THR A 225 3.62 46.20 -10.56
CA THR A 225 3.83 44.76 -10.68
C THR A 225 3.75 44.12 -9.32
N SER A 226 2.88 43.12 -9.18
CA SER A 226 2.77 42.30 -7.99
C SER A 226 3.80 41.18 -8.00
N THR A 227 4.51 41.02 -6.90
CA THR A 227 5.42 39.89 -6.68
C THR A 227 5.21 39.31 -5.29
N THR A 228 5.15 37.98 -5.18
CA THR A 228 5.18 37.32 -3.87
C THR A 228 6.57 37.46 -3.27
N THR A 229 6.64 37.98 -2.05
CA THR A 229 7.90 38.20 -1.33
C THR A 229 7.78 37.66 0.09
N LEU A 230 8.88 37.14 0.62
CA LEU A 230 8.95 36.76 2.03
C LEU A 230 9.03 38.03 2.88
N LEU A 231 7.99 38.28 3.68
CA LEU A 231 7.91 39.47 4.53
C LEU A 231 8.63 39.26 5.85
N GLN A 232 8.37 38.12 6.48
CA GLN A 232 8.84 37.81 7.82
C GLN A 232 8.90 36.30 8.02
N THR A 233 9.84 35.88 8.86
CA THR A 233 9.95 34.49 9.34
C THR A 233 9.73 34.43 10.84
N TYR A 234 9.02 33.40 11.32
CA TYR A 234 8.85 33.13 12.75
C TYR A 234 9.25 31.69 13.07
N PRO A 235 10.17 31.45 14.02
CA PRO A 235 10.49 30.08 14.43
C PRO A 235 9.27 29.41 15.07
N GLU A 236 9.16 28.10 14.90
CA GLU A 236 8.13 27.26 15.49
C GLU A 236 8.75 26.26 16.45
N THR A 237 8.06 26.00 17.55
CA THR A 237 8.41 24.90 18.46
C THR A 237 7.66 23.64 18.07
N PHE A 238 8.37 22.51 17.97
CA PHE A 238 7.80 21.28 17.43
C PHE A 238 8.32 20.04 18.16
N ARG A 239 7.68 18.90 17.91
CA ARG A 239 8.16 17.56 18.25
C ARG A 239 8.36 16.75 16.98
N ILE A 240 9.31 15.81 17.01
CA ILE A 240 9.48 14.82 15.95
C ILE A 240 8.58 13.65 16.30
N THR A 241 7.60 13.40 15.45
CA THR A 241 6.63 12.31 15.58
C THR A 241 7.11 11.09 14.81
N GLY A 242 7.80 11.29 13.69
CA GLY A 242 8.40 10.21 12.93
C GLY A 242 9.68 10.61 12.22
N LEU A 243 10.59 9.66 12.06
CA LEU A 243 11.82 9.79 11.27
C LEU A 243 12.11 8.45 10.60
N THR A 244 12.26 8.48 9.28
CA THR A 244 12.79 7.37 8.49
C THR A 244 13.95 7.89 7.66
N VAL A 245 15.11 7.25 7.77
CA VAL A 245 16.26 7.53 6.91
C VAL A 245 16.56 6.29 6.09
N SER A 246 16.42 6.41 4.77
CA SER A 246 16.68 5.34 3.81
C SER A 246 17.90 5.71 2.97
N GLU A 247 18.90 4.86 2.95
CA GLU A 247 20.05 4.96 2.05
C GLU A 247 19.90 3.93 0.92
N HIS A 248 19.74 4.42 -0.30
CA HIS A 248 19.54 3.65 -1.52
C HIS A 248 20.89 3.27 -2.12
N GLN A 249 21.11 1.96 -2.25
CA GLN A 249 22.32 1.32 -2.77
C GLN A 249 22.21 1.01 -4.28
N GLY A 250 21.30 1.71 -4.96
CA GLY A 250 21.01 1.58 -6.38
C GLY A 250 19.77 0.75 -6.68
N ALA A 251 19.17 1.07 -7.81
CA ALA A 251 18.10 0.31 -8.42
C ALA A 251 18.45 -0.05 -9.88
N THR A 252 17.90 -1.18 -10.33
CA THR A 252 18.00 -1.70 -11.70
C THR A 252 16.59 -1.96 -12.22
N ALA A 253 16.29 -1.52 -13.44
CA ALA A 253 15.09 -1.90 -14.17
C ALA A 253 15.44 -2.80 -15.36
N LEU A 254 14.57 -3.75 -15.67
CA LEU A 254 14.66 -4.60 -16.85
C LEU A 254 13.31 -4.62 -17.56
N LEU A 255 13.32 -4.28 -18.84
CA LEU A 255 12.21 -4.52 -19.76
C LEU A 255 12.54 -5.72 -20.63
N ALA A 256 11.60 -6.65 -20.78
CA ALA A 256 11.75 -7.82 -21.63
C ALA A 256 10.47 -8.06 -22.43
N GLY A 257 10.60 -8.49 -23.68
CA GLY A 257 9.46 -8.84 -24.52
C GLY A 257 9.89 -9.82 -25.60
N GLN A 258 8.97 -10.67 -26.07
CA GLN A 258 9.31 -11.67 -27.08
C GLN A 258 9.16 -11.10 -28.50
N THR A 259 10.14 -11.36 -29.36
CA THR A 259 10.08 -10.93 -30.76
C THR A 259 8.87 -11.56 -31.46
N PRO A 260 8.03 -10.78 -32.18
CA PRO A 260 6.84 -11.29 -32.83
C PRO A 260 7.13 -12.44 -33.80
N GLY A 261 6.36 -13.51 -33.72
CA GLY A 261 6.49 -14.69 -34.59
C GLY A 261 7.67 -15.62 -34.25
N SER A 262 8.40 -15.36 -33.16
CA SER A 262 9.38 -16.30 -32.60
C SER A 262 8.72 -17.29 -31.63
N GLY A 263 9.30 -18.47 -31.45
CA GLY A 263 8.80 -19.48 -30.51
C GLY A 263 7.48 -20.13 -30.93
N SER A 264 6.51 -20.18 -30.02
CA SER A 264 5.17 -20.72 -30.29
C SER A 264 4.35 -19.78 -31.16
N ALA A 265 3.59 -20.33 -32.11
CA ALA A 265 2.70 -19.55 -32.97
C ALA A 265 1.49 -18.97 -32.22
N ASN A 266 1.20 -19.48 -31.02
CA ASN A 266 -0.04 -19.19 -30.31
C ASN A 266 0.16 -18.18 -29.17
N TYR A 267 1.33 -18.15 -28.52
CA TYR A 267 1.62 -17.30 -27.35
C TYR A 267 3.12 -17.09 -27.17
N GLU A 268 3.52 -16.14 -26.31
CA GLU A 268 4.91 -15.79 -26.04
C GLU A 268 5.64 -16.82 -25.13
N ASN A 269 5.79 -18.07 -25.60
CA ASN A 269 6.43 -19.18 -24.87
C ASN A 269 7.70 -18.78 -24.10
N GLU A 270 8.67 -18.14 -24.75
CA GLU A 270 9.94 -17.79 -24.12
C GLU A 270 9.78 -16.69 -23.07
N LEU A 271 8.82 -15.77 -23.24
CA LEU A 271 8.51 -14.76 -22.23
C LEU A 271 7.80 -15.36 -21.01
N TRP A 272 6.92 -16.35 -21.22
CA TRP A 272 6.35 -17.16 -20.13
C TRP A 272 7.43 -17.89 -19.35
N HIS A 273 8.45 -18.38 -20.05
CA HIS A 273 9.56 -19.11 -19.43
C HIS A 273 10.45 -18.15 -18.66
N LEU A 274 10.75 -16.99 -19.23
CA LEU A 274 11.46 -15.93 -18.51
C LEU A 274 10.74 -15.54 -17.22
N ALA A 275 9.43 -15.31 -17.28
CA ALA A 275 8.63 -14.96 -16.10
C ALA A 275 8.69 -16.05 -15.01
N ASP A 276 8.57 -17.32 -15.39
CA ASP A 276 8.63 -18.47 -14.45
C ASP A 276 10.03 -18.65 -13.85
N VAL A 277 11.09 -18.53 -14.67
CA VAL A 277 12.47 -18.65 -14.18
C VAL A 277 12.85 -17.46 -13.31
N MET A 278 12.47 -16.23 -13.65
CA MET A 278 12.70 -15.06 -12.80
C MET A 278 11.99 -15.18 -11.46
N GLN A 279 10.80 -15.77 -11.42
CA GLN A 279 10.13 -16.06 -10.15
C GLN A 279 10.93 -17.06 -9.30
N LYS A 280 11.37 -18.17 -9.90
CA LYS A 280 12.08 -19.25 -9.20
C LYS A 280 13.53 -18.94 -8.84
N THR A 281 14.15 -17.97 -9.51
CA THR A 281 15.57 -17.65 -9.33
C THR A 281 15.74 -16.31 -8.64
N TRP A 282 15.40 -15.24 -9.35
CA TRP A 282 15.62 -13.88 -8.90
C TRP A 282 14.70 -13.48 -7.73
N LEU A 283 13.38 -13.68 -7.85
CA LEU A 283 12.44 -13.30 -6.78
C LEU A 283 12.58 -14.17 -5.53
N GLU A 284 12.91 -15.45 -5.69
CA GLU A 284 13.21 -16.36 -4.57
C GLU A 284 14.60 -16.12 -3.96
N GLY A 285 15.41 -15.20 -4.49
CA GLY A 285 16.71 -14.86 -3.92
C GLY A 285 17.76 -15.97 -4.05
N GLN A 286 17.61 -16.86 -5.04
CA GLN A 286 18.53 -17.97 -5.30
C GLN A 286 19.97 -17.48 -5.52
N THR A 287 20.96 -18.34 -5.25
CA THR A 287 22.38 -17.97 -5.31
C THR A 287 23.13 -18.63 -6.46
N VAL A 288 24.09 -17.93 -7.05
CA VAL A 288 25.09 -18.45 -7.98
C VAL A 288 26.45 -18.36 -7.32
N SER A 289 27.12 -19.51 -7.10
CA SER A 289 28.42 -19.55 -6.42
C SER A 289 28.42 -18.87 -5.04
N GLY A 290 27.32 -19.00 -4.29
CA GLY A 290 27.15 -18.39 -2.96
C GLY A 290 26.84 -16.89 -2.96
N VAL A 291 26.57 -16.27 -4.12
CA VAL A 291 26.15 -14.87 -4.24
C VAL A 291 24.72 -14.83 -4.80
N ARG A 292 23.85 -13.99 -4.23
CA ARG A 292 22.48 -13.78 -4.75
C ARG A 292 22.52 -13.45 -6.24
N PHE A 293 21.65 -14.07 -7.02
CA PHE A 293 21.49 -13.77 -8.44
C PHE A 293 20.80 -12.40 -8.63
N PRO A 294 21.51 -11.36 -9.10
CA PRO A 294 20.97 -10.01 -9.24
C PRO A 294 20.20 -9.85 -10.56
N LEU A 295 19.26 -8.90 -10.62
CA LEU A 295 18.50 -8.61 -11.84
C LEU A 295 19.39 -8.31 -13.06
N ARG A 296 20.52 -7.63 -12.84
CA ARG A 296 21.49 -7.27 -13.89
C ARG A 296 22.13 -8.46 -14.61
N ASP A 297 22.09 -9.65 -14.01
CA ASP A 297 22.68 -10.84 -14.61
C ASP A 297 21.68 -11.59 -15.52
N VAL A 298 20.40 -11.20 -15.52
CA VAL A 298 19.33 -11.87 -16.30
C VAL A 298 19.66 -11.90 -17.80
N ASP A 299 20.02 -10.77 -18.40
CA ASP A 299 20.28 -10.69 -19.85
C ASP A 299 21.40 -11.66 -20.28
N THR A 300 22.49 -11.69 -19.52
CA THR A 300 23.63 -12.57 -19.80
C THR A 300 23.31 -14.05 -19.57
N THR A 301 22.24 -14.35 -18.82
CA THR A 301 21.85 -15.72 -18.44
C THR A 301 20.78 -16.30 -19.38
N LEU A 302 20.10 -15.50 -20.20
CA LEU A 302 19.00 -15.94 -21.07
C LEU A 302 19.34 -17.17 -21.92
N SER A 303 20.52 -17.19 -22.54
CA SER A 303 20.96 -18.31 -23.38
C SER A 303 21.13 -19.62 -22.58
N ALA A 304 21.56 -19.54 -21.32
CA ALA A 304 21.67 -20.70 -20.44
C ALA A 304 20.28 -21.25 -20.02
N TRP A 305 19.26 -20.39 -19.99
CA TRP A 305 17.86 -20.76 -19.78
C TRP A 305 17.14 -21.19 -21.07
N GLY A 306 17.87 -21.27 -22.20
CA GLY A 306 17.29 -21.65 -23.49
C GLY A 306 16.41 -20.57 -24.13
N ILE A 307 16.55 -19.31 -23.68
CA ILE A 307 15.84 -18.15 -24.19
C ILE A 307 16.72 -17.46 -25.23
N SER A 308 16.18 -17.23 -26.43
CA SER A 308 16.94 -16.70 -27.57
C SER A 308 16.24 -15.57 -28.32
N ASN A 309 14.93 -15.41 -28.12
CA ASN A 309 14.08 -14.46 -28.86
C ASN A 309 13.36 -13.47 -27.93
N VAL A 310 13.94 -13.19 -26.77
CA VAL A 310 13.45 -12.20 -25.81
C VAL A 310 14.49 -11.08 -25.71
N PRO A 311 14.42 -10.04 -26.55
CA PRO A 311 15.21 -8.84 -26.33
C PRO A 311 14.90 -8.23 -24.95
N THR A 312 15.94 -7.64 -24.36
CA THR A 312 15.88 -6.94 -23.08
C THR A 312 16.32 -5.48 -23.26
N SER A 313 15.96 -4.64 -22.30
CA SER A 313 16.51 -3.31 -22.11
C SER A 313 16.69 -3.08 -20.62
N GLU A 314 17.94 -2.92 -20.20
CA GLU A 314 18.33 -2.72 -18.81
C GLU A 314 18.61 -1.24 -18.55
N SER A 315 18.22 -0.75 -17.36
CA SER A 315 18.57 0.57 -16.85
C SER A 315 19.14 0.41 -15.45
N ASP A 316 20.42 0.72 -15.32
CA ASP A 316 21.21 0.55 -14.10
C ASP A 316 21.53 1.86 -13.40
N ASN A 317 21.96 1.74 -12.15
CA ASN A 317 22.38 2.86 -11.29
C ASN A 317 21.26 3.90 -11.16
N LEU A 318 20.01 3.43 -11.13
CA LEU A 318 18.86 4.26 -10.83
C LEU A 318 18.97 4.68 -9.37
N MET A 319 18.75 5.96 -9.12
CA MET A 319 19.05 6.62 -7.85
C MET A 319 18.14 6.16 -6.72
N ASP A 320 16.86 6.00 -7.04
CA ASP A 320 15.81 5.71 -6.08
C ASP A 320 14.61 5.02 -6.77
N GLU A 321 13.60 4.72 -5.97
CA GLU A 321 12.31 4.20 -6.41
C GLU A 321 11.66 5.09 -7.51
N VAL A 322 11.81 6.42 -7.44
CA VAL A 322 11.26 7.35 -8.44
C VAL A 322 11.96 7.17 -9.79
N ALA A 323 13.29 7.07 -9.80
CA ALA A 323 14.07 6.76 -10.98
C ALA A 323 13.72 5.36 -11.53
N LEU A 324 13.48 4.39 -10.65
CA LEU A 324 13.00 3.05 -11.02
C LEU A 324 11.65 3.12 -11.74
N PHE A 325 10.67 3.85 -11.18
CA PHE A 325 9.38 4.05 -11.84
C PHE A 325 9.49 4.78 -13.17
N ASN A 326 10.34 5.80 -13.26
CA ASN A 326 10.57 6.54 -14.50
C ASN A 326 11.24 5.67 -15.57
N ALA A 327 12.12 4.73 -15.18
CA ALA A 327 12.77 3.80 -16.11
C ALA A 327 11.79 2.77 -16.71
N VAL A 328 10.63 2.56 -16.08
CA VAL A 328 9.58 1.64 -16.54
C VAL A 328 8.27 2.37 -16.90
N ASP A 329 8.36 3.68 -17.13
CA ASP A 329 7.20 4.49 -17.50
C ASP A 329 6.67 4.11 -18.91
N LEU A 330 5.52 4.68 -19.27
CA LEU A 330 4.92 4.41 -20.58
C LEU A 330 5.85 4.84 -21.73
N THR A 331 6.65 5.89 -21.54
CA THR A 331 7.58 6.37 -22.56
C THR A 331 8.71 5.36 -22.80
N ALA A 332 9.35 4.87 -21.75
CA ALA A 332 10.41 3.87 -21.80
C ALA A 332 9.89 2.55 -22.40
N VAL A 333 8.72 2.08 -21.96
CA VAL A 333 8.13 0.86 -22.50
C VAL A 333 7.75 1.00 -23.97
N THR A 334 7.12 2.10 -24.39
CA THR A 334 6.79 2.30 -25.81
C THR A 334 8.02 2.46 -26.69
N ASN A 335 9.09 3.09 -26.19
CA ASN A 335 10.39 3.14 -26.87
C ASN A 335 11.02 1.76 -27.03
N PHE A 336 10.98 0.93 -25.98
CA PHE A 336 11.42 -0.47 -26.02
C PHE A 336 10.61 -1.27 -27.05
N ILE A 337 9.28 -1.18 -27.04
CA ILE A 337 8.44 -1.89 -28.01
C ILE A 337 8.78 -1.45 -29.43
N ASN A 338 8.89 -0.14 -29.70
CA ASN A 338 9.22 0.38 -31.03
C ASN A 338 10.63 0.05 -31.49
N THR A 339 11.58 -0.16 -30.58
CA THR A 339 12.98 -0.41 -30.94
C THR A 339 13.30 -1.90 -31.06
N ASN A 340 12.77 -2.69 -30.13
CA ASN A 340 13.19 -4.07 -29.91
C ASN A 340 12.15 -5.10 -30.40
N LEU A 341 10.85 -4.78 -30.35
CA LEU A 341 9.78 -5.72 -30.70
C LEU A 341 9.18 -5.43 -32.09
N TYR A 342 8.89 -4.15 -32.36
CA TYR A 342 8.26 -3.68 -33.59
C TYR A 342 8.98 -2.43 -34.16
N PRO A 343 10.16 -2.62 -34.79
CA PRO A 343 10.90 -1.54 -35.47
C PRO A 343 10.11 -0.79 -36.56
N SER A 344 9.04 -1.42 -37.06
CA SER A 344 8.08 -0.82 -37.98
C SER A 344 6.68 -0.89 -37.37
N ALA A 345 5.92 0.20 -37.53
CA ALA A 345 4.51 0.27 -37.14
C ALA A 345 3.72 -0.96 -37.65
N PRO A 346 3.15 -1.79 -36.74
CA PRO A 346 2.35 -2.93 -37.15
C PRO A 346 0.93 -2.50 -37.56
N ALA A 347 0.08 -3.48 -37.88
CA ALA A 347 -1.33 -3.21 -38.15
C ALA A 347 -2.07 -2.73 -36.88
N ASP A 348 -3.07 -1.87 -37.07
CA ASP A 348 -3.97 -1.41 -36.00
C ASP A 348 -4.61 -2.63 -35.31
N GLY A 349 -4.60 -2.65 -33.97
CA GLY A 349 -5.07 -3.77 -33.16
C GLY A 349 -4.05 -4.89 -32.93
N THR A 350 -2.81 -4.75 -33.40
CA THR A 350 -1.73 -5.69 -33.02
C THR A 350 -1.46 -5.58 -31.53
N THR A 351 -1.42 -6.71 -30.83
CA THR A 351 -1.12 -6.77 -29.39
C THR A 351 0.27 -7.35 -29.14
N THR A 352 0.89 -6.92 -28.04
CA THR A 352 2.15 -7.46 -27.50
C THR A 352 2.11 -7.38 -25.99
N THR A 353 3.00 -8.08 -25.32
CA THR A 353 3.18 -7.96 -23.87
C THR A 353 4.63 -7.60 -23.53
N VAL A 354 4.82 -6.95 -22.40
CA VAL A 354 6.15 -6.59 -21.87
C VAL A 354 6.22 -7.03 -20.41
N LEU A 355 7.25 -7.80 -20.08
CA LEU A 355 7.63 -8.13 -18.73
C LEU A 355 8.54 -7.01 -18.21
N ILE A 356 8.20 -6.49 -17.04
CA ILE A 356 8.85 -5.36 -16.37
C ILE A 356 9.37 -5.90 -15.05
N ALA A 357 10.66 -5.82 -14.83
CA ALA A 357 11.28 -6.16 -13.56
C ALA A 357 12.03 -4.98 -12.99
N GLY A 358 12.05 -4.86 -11.67
CA GLY A 358 12.79 -3.82 -10.96
C GLY A 358 13.42 -4.39 -9.71
N GLU A 359 14.66 -4.03 -9.43
CA GLU A 359 15.36 -4.40 -8.21
C GLU A 359 15.83 -3.12 -7.53
N GLU A 360 15.60 -2.97 -6.25
CA GLU A 360 16.09 -1.85 -5.45
C GLU A 360 16.74 -2.38 -4.19
N SER A 361 17.93 -1.88 -3.85
CA SER A 361 18.59 -2.19 -2.59
C SER A 361 18.68 -0.95 -1.72
N TYR A 362 18.36 -1.07 -0.44
CA TYR A 362 18.44 0.04 0.50
C TYR A 362 18.71 -0.44 1.94
N ARG A 363 19.22 0.48 2.76
CA ARG A 363 19.29 0.35 4.22
C ARG A 363 18.35 1.38 4.81
N THR A 364 17.47 0.99 5.74
CA THR A 364 16.54 1.93 6.40
C THR A 364 16.68 1.89 7.90
N VAL A 365 16.69 3.06 8.51
CA VAL A 365 16.66 3.26 9.97
C VAL A 365 15.44 4.09 10.33
N TYR A 366 14.68 3.64 11.33
CA TYR A 366 13.47 4.31 11.82
C TYR A 366 13.70 4.90 13.21
N LEU A 367 12.91 5.92 13.58
CA LEU A 367 12.90 6.50 14.92
C LEU A 367 12.64 5.42 15.99
N GLY A 368 13.43 5.46 17.06
CA GLY A 368 13.29 4.54 18.20
C GLY A 368 13.72 3.10 17.92
N THR A 369 14.31 2.80 16.75
CA THR A 369 14.68 1.43 16.40
C THR A 369 15.75 0.88 17.35
N LEU A 370 15.40 -0.20 18.05
CA LEU A 370 16.33 -1.10 18.72
C LEU A 370 16.52 -2.32 17.83
N GLU A 371 17.75 -2.58 17.41
CA GLU A 371 18.08 -3.72 16.58
C GLU A 371 19.07 -4.63 17.30
N GLN A 372 18.80 -5.94 17.31
CA GLN A 372 19.76 -6.92 17.79
C GLN A 372 20.70 -7.27 16.63
N VAL A 373 21.96 -6.90 16.74
CA VAL A 373 22.99 -7.16 15.74
C VAL A 373 24.02 -8.12 16.32
N ASP A 374 24.53 -9.04 15.51
CA ASP A 374 25.65 -9.88 15.91
C ASP A 374 26.98 -9.15 15.70
N ILE A 375 27.64 -8.74 16.79
CA ILE A 375 28.99 -8.16 16.75
C ILE A 375 29.99 -9.20 17.27
N GLY A 376 30.63 -9.91 16.33
CA GLY A 376 31.68 -10.89 16.65
C GLY A 376 31.17 -12.17 17.32
N GLY A 377 29.97 -12.64 16.97
CA GLY A 377 29.31 -13.81 17.56
C GLY A 377 28.51 -13.50 18.83
N VAL A 378 28.32 -12.21 19.15
CA VAL A 378 27.61 -11.74 20.35
C VAL A 378 26.41 -10.89 19.94
N PRO A 379 25.18 -11.36 20.18
CA PRO A 379 23.98 -10.57 19.97
C PRO A 379 23.98 -9.34 20.87
N THR A 380 24.03 -8.16 20.26
CA THR A 380 24.12 -6.86 20.91
C THR A 380 22.94 -6.01 20.48
N ILE A 381 22.20 -5.43 21.44
CA ILE A 381 21.14 -4.48 21.13
C ILE A 381 21.79 -3.13 20.85
N ILE A 382 21.61 -2.63 19.63
CA ILE A 382 22.08 -1.32 19.19
C ILE A 382 20.86 -0.41 19.05
N THR A 383 20.96 0.79 19.61
CA THR A 383 20.02 1.87 19.34
C THR A 383 20.46 2.56 18.05
N ARG A 384 19.65 2.43 16.98
CA ARG A 384 19.99 2.98 15.66
C ARG A 384 19.73 4.48 15.53
N THR A 385 18.83 5.01 16.36
CA THR A 385 18.56 6.44 16.45
C THR A 385 18.76 6.92 17.87
N LEU A 386 19.74 7.78 18.10
CA LEU A 386 20.04 8.34 19.42
C LEU A 386 19.83 9.86 19.39
N PHE A 387 18.96 10.35 20.26
CA PHE A 387 18.80 11.78 20.50
C PHE A 387 19.53 12.19 21.79
N ALA A 388 20.64 12.92 21.65
CA ALA A 388 21.42 13.42 22.78
C ALA A 388 21.98 14.80 22.46
N ASP A 389 21.95 15.72 23.44
CA ASP A 389 22.51 17.09 23.29
C ASP A 389 22.02 17.84 22.03
N SER A 390 20.72 17.72 21.72
CA SER A 390 20.06 18.25 20.51
C SER A 390 20.55 17.64 19.18
N VAL A 391 21.33 16.56 19.21
CA VAL A 391 21.77 15.83 18.02
C VAL A 391 20.98 14.52 17.89
N MET A 392 20.28 14.37 16.77
CA MET A 392 19.71 13.12 16.29
C MET A 392 20.77 12.38 15.47
N THR A 393 21.38 11.36 16.07
CA THR A 393 22.34 10.47 15.39
C THR A 393 21.60 9.28 14.81
N VAL A 394 21.81 9.02 13.52
CA VAL A 394 21.28 7.85 12.80
C VAL A 394 22.45 6.97 12.37
N ASP A 395 22.51 5.74 12.87
CA ASP A 395 23.66 4.86 12.71
C ASP A 395 23.39 3.70 11.75
N PHE A 396 24.03 3.75 10.58
CA PHE A 396 24.00 2.70 9.57
C PHE A 396 25.05 1.60 9.78
N THR A 397 25.91 1.70 10.81
CA THR A 397 27.05 0.78 10.99
C THR A 397 26.58 -0.66 11.10
N GLY A 398 26.96 -1.49 10.11
CA GLY A 398 26.53 -2.90 10.07
C GLY A 398 25.02 -3.09 9.94
N LYS A 399 24.28 -2.09 9.43
CA LYS A 399 22.87 -2.26 9.07
C LYS A 399 22.78 -3.15 7.84
N GLU A 400 21.93 -4.17 7.89
CA GLU A 400 21.71 -5.08 6.78
C GLU A 400 21.05 -4.36 5.60
N MET A 401 21.43 -4.76 4.40
CA MET A 401 20.83 -4.30 3.16
C MET A 401 19.55 -5.10 2.90
N THR A 402 18.45 -4.39 2.71
CA THR A 402 17.21 -4.96 2.20
C THR A 402 17.22 -4.78 0.68
N THR A 403 16.98 -5.85 -0.06
CA THR A 403 16.79 -5.77 -1.51
C THR A 403 15.35 -6.14 -1.82
N ASN A 404 14.62 -5.30 -2.54
CA ASN A 404 13.28 -5.57 -3.04
C ASN A 404 13.31 -5.81 -4.54
N GLY A 405 12.57 -6.82 -5.01
CA GLY A 405 12.33 -7.11 -6.41
C GLY A 405 10.85 -6.90 -6.74
N MET A 406 10.57 -6.26 -7.87
CA MET A 406 9.24 -6.17 -8.46
C MET A 406 9.20 -6.89 -9.80
N LEU A 407 8.15 -7.66 -10.09
CA LEU A 407 7.93 -8.27 -11.39
C LEU A 407 6.50 -8.00 -11.84
N ARG A 408 6.32 -7.40 -13.02
CA ARG A 408 5.01 -7.06 -13.58
C ARG A 408 4.94 -7.43 -15.05
N TRP A 409 3.77 -7.89 -15.52
CA TRP A 409 3.57 -8.25 -16.92
C TRP A 409 2.39 -7.50 -17.54
N GLN A 410 2.68 -6.54 -18.42
CA GLN A 410 1.67 -5.63 -18.96
C GLN A 410 1.40 -5.88 -20.45
N PRO A 411 0.13 -5.98 -20.88
CA PRO A 411 -0.22 -6.04 -22.29
C PRO A 411 -0.40 -4.64 -22.91
N TYR A 412 -0.05 -4.53 -24.18
CA TYR A 412 -0.11 -3.32 -25.01
C TYR A 412 -0.80 -3.61 -26.35
N ALA A 413 -1.52 -2.63 -26.87
CA ALA A 413 -2.12 -2.68 -28.19
C ALA A 413 -1.62 -1.50 -29.04
N TYR A 414 -1.32 -1.79 -30.30
CA TYR A 414 -0.97 -0.77 -31.27
C TYR A 414 -2.25 -0.12 -31.81
N SER A 415 -2.31 1.21 -31.71
CA SER A 415 -3.34 2.03 -32.33
C SER A 415 -2.71 2.97 -33.36
N ASN A 416 -3.52 3.64 -34.18
CA ASN A 416 -3.05 4.75 -35.03
C ASN A 416 -2.30 5.87 -34.26
N ALA A 417 -2.47 5.95 -32.93
CA ALA A 417 -1.78 6.90 -32.06
C ALA A 417 -0.47 6.32 -31.45
N GLY A 418 -0.09 5.10 -31.81
CA GLY A 418 1.03 4.36 -31.23
C GLY A 418 0.59 3.30 -30.24
N TRP A 419 1.56 2.73 -29.53
CA TRP A 419 1.36 1.73 -28.48
C TRP A 419 0.70 2.33 -27.25
N GLN A 420 -0.31 1.66 -26.73
CA GLN A 420 -1.03 2.04 -25.51
C GLN A 420 -1.26 0.80 -24.64
N PRO A 421 -1.35 0.94 -23.31
CA PRO A 421 -1.80 -0.14 -22.44
C PRO A 421 -3.17 -0.63 -22.89
N THR A 422 -3.36 -1.95 -23.00
CA THR A 422 -4.66 -2.52 -23.38
C THR A 422 -5.48 -2.90 -22.17
N ASP A 423 -6.79 -3.02 -22.36
CA ASP A 423 -7.69 -3.60 -21.36
C ASP A 423 -7.26 -5.02 -21.01
N LEU A 424 -7.02 -5.27 -19.72
CA LEU A 424 -6.51 -6.55 -19.23
C LEU A 424 -7.52 -7.68 -19.46
N GLY A 425 -8.83 -7.40 -19.33
CA GLY A 425 -9.88 -8.38 -19.59
C GLY A 425 -9.90 -8.86 -21.03
N ALA A 426 -9.89 -7.91 -21.98
CA ALA A 426 -9.83 -8.21 -23.41
C ALA A 426 -8.57 -9.01 -23.79
N HIS A 427 -7.42 -8.70 -23.20
CA HIS A 427 -6.20 -9.46 -23.42
C HIS A 427 -6.28 -10.88 -22.85
N VAL A 428 -6.81 -11.05 -21.63
CA VAL A 428 -6.96 -12.37 -21.00
C VAL A 428 -7.94 -13.26 -21.78
N ASP A 429 -9.01 -12.69 -22.35
CA ASP A 429 -9.92 -13.41 -23.24
C ASP A 429 -9.20 -13.90 -24.51
N GLN A 430 -8.39 -13.05 -25.14
CA GLN A 430 -7.57 -13.41 -26.30
C GLN A 430 -6.56 -14.52 -25.94
N LEU A 431 -5.89 -14.38 -24.80
CA LEU A 431 -4.96 -15.37 -24.26
C LEU A 431 -5.66 -16.72 -24.03
N GLY A 432 -6.90 -16.72 -23.54
CA GLY A 432 -7.68 -17.95 -23.37
C GLY A 432 -7.91 -18.70 -24.68
N VAL A 433 -8.20 -17.98 -25.77
CA VAL A 433 -8.35 -18.56 -27.12
C VAL A 433 -7.02 -19.15 -27.61
N GLN A 434 -5.92 -18.44 -27.39
CA GLN A 434 -4.57 -18.90 -27.75
C GLN A 434 -4.16 -20.15 -26.97
N LEU A 435 -4.35 -20.14 -25.65
CA LEU A 435 -4.04 -21.27 -24.77
C LEU A 435 -4.88 -22.50 -25.08
N ASN A 436 -6.14 -22.33 -25.52
CA ASN A 436 -6.97 -23.45 -25.96
C ASN A 436 -6.38 -24.20 -27.18
N GLN A 437 -5.59 -23.52 -28.01
CA GLN A 437 -4.87 -24.14 -29.13
C GLN A 437 -3.58 -24.85 -28.68
N VAL A 438 -3.00 -24.43 -27.54
CA VAL A 438 -1.80 -25.02 -26.93
C VAL A 438 -2.15 -26.27 -26.12
N PHE A 439 -3.20 -26.20 -25.29
CA PHE A 439 -3.64 -27.29 -24.42
C PHE A 439 -4.41 -28.38 -25.17
N THR A 440 -3.74 -29.00 -26.15
CA THR A 440 -4.21 -30.22 -26.83
C THR A 440 -4.14 -31.41 -25.88
N ASP A 441 -4.92 -32.46 -26.14
CA ASP A 441 -4.94 -33.66 -25.28
C ASP A 441 -3.55 -34.29 -25.16
N SER A 442 -2.75 -34.27 -26.25
CA SER A 442 -1.37 -34.77 -26.23
C SER A 442 -0.47 -33.95 -25.29
N VAL A 443 -0.63 -32.63 -25.25
CA VAL A 443 0.14 -31.75 -24.36
C VAL A 443 -0.30 -32.00 -22.92
N LEU A 444 -1.61 -31.98 -22.66
CA LEU A 444 -2.15 -32.23 -21.32
C LEU A 444 -1.73 -33.61 -20.77
N GLU A 445 -1.71 -34.65 -21.60
CA GLU A 445 -1.27 -36.00 -21.21
C GLU A 445 0.23 -36.03 -20.91
N SER A 446 1.06 -35.37 -21.74
CA SER A 446 2.52 -35.33 -21.55
C SER A 446 2.95 -34.66 -20.24
N TYR A 447 2.14 -33.70 -19.75
CA TYR A 447 2.33 -33.02 -18.48
C TYR A 447 1.45 -33.58 -17.35
N GLN A 448 0.83 -34.75 -17.52
CA GLN A 448 -0.01 -35.39 -16.49
C GLN A 448 -1.19 -34.53 -15.98
N LEU A 449 -1.65 -33.58 -16.80
CA LEU A 449 -2.81 -32.72 -16.52
C LEU A 449 -4.13 -33.42 -16.84
N ILE A 450 -4.08 -34.53 -17.60
CA ILE A 450 -5.18 -35.47 -17.80
C ILE A 450 -4.70 -36.90 -17.56
N THR A 451 -5.64 -37.81 -17.31
CA THR A 451 -5.33 -39.25 -17.27
C THR A 451 -5.06 -39.76 -18.68
N ALA A 452 -4.04 -40.61 -18.84
CA ALA A 452 -3.71 -41.23 -20.11
C ALA A 452 -4.92 -41.94 -20.74
N GLY A 453 -5.23 -41.59 -21.99
CA GLY A 453 -6.38 -42.14 -22.72
C GLY A 453 -7.76 -41.60 -22.28
N ALA A 454 -7.84 -40.48 -21.55
CA ALA A 454 -9.11 -39.83 -21.24
C ALA A 454 -9.85 -39.42 -22.54
N THR A 455 -11.15 -39.72 -22.61
CA THR A 455 -11.99 -39.44 -23.78
C THR A 455 -12.79 -38.15 -23.68
N ASP A 456 -12.90 -37.58 -22.48
CA ASP A 456 -13.54 -36.30 -22.20
C ASP A 456 -12.57 -35.45 -21.37
N THR A 457 -11.96 -34.47 -22.04
CA THR A 457 -10.88 -33.62 -21.51
C THR A 457 -11.28 -32.14 -21.49
N ALA A 458 -12.56 -31.84 -21.77
CA ALA A 458 -13.03 -30.47 -21.92
C ALA A 458 -12.91 -29.68 -20.59
N GLU A 459 -13.21 -30.33 -19.47
CA GLU A 459 -13.09 -29.74 -18.14
C GLU A 459 -11.61 -29.53 -17.78
N GLU A 460 -10.76 -30.55 -17.93
CA GLU A 460 -9.33 -30.43 -17.64
C GLU A 460 -8.65 -29.36 -18.51
N ARG A 461 -9.02 -29.26 -19.80
CA ARG A 461 -8.53 -28.20 -20.67
C ARG A 461 -8.97 -26.81 -20.19
N ALA A 462 -10.25 -26.65 -19.84
CA ALA A 462 -10.75 -25.40 -19.28
C ALA A 462 -10.03 -25.01 -17.97
N GLY A 463 -9.74 -26.00 -17.12
CA GLY A 463 -8.98 -25.79 -15.88
C GLY A 463 -7.54 -25.38 -16.12
N ALA A 464 -6.87 -25.98 -17.11
CA ALA A 464 -5.51 -25.60 -17.50
C ALA A 464 -5.46 -24.16 -18.04
N ILE A 465 -6.41 -23.78 -18.89
CA ILE A 465 -6.55 -22.39 -19.38
C ILE A 465 -6.76 -21.43 -18.21
N MET A 466 -7.67 -21.74 -17.29
CA MET A 466 -7.96 -20.90 -16.13
C MET A 466 -6.73 -20.71 -15.23
N LEU A 467 -5.98 -21.78 -14.95
CA LEU A 467 -4.75 -21.71 -14.15
C LEU A 467 -3.67 -20.86 -14.83
N ALA A 468 -3.47 -21.02 -16.14
CA ALA A 468 -2.53 -20.20 -16.90
C ALA A 468 -2.96 -18.72 -16.94
N GLN A 469 -4.23 -18.41 -17.17
CA GLN A 469 -4.76 -17.04 -17.12
C GLN A 469 -4.58 -16.43 -15.72
N ASN A 470 -4.81 -17.19 -14.66
CA ASN A 470 -4.58 -16.73 -13.29
C ASN A 470 -3.10 -16.43 -13.01
N TYR A 471 -2.18 -17.26 -13.54
CA TYR A 471 -0.75 -16.98 -13.47
C TYR A 471 -0.39 -15.66 -14.15
N TYR A 472 -0.87 -15.45 -15.38
CA TYR A 472 -0.67 -14.19 -16.11
C TYR A 472 -1.26 -12.99 -15.34
N LEU A 473 -2.48 -13.12 -14.83
CA LEU A 473 -3.14 -12.08 -14.05
C LEU A 473 -2.39 -11.72 -12.76
N ALA A 474 -1.81 -12.70 -12.07
CA ALA A 474 -0.96 -12.47 -10.91
C ALA A 474 0.28 -11.65 -11.29
N MET A 475 0.95 -12.02 -12.39
CA MET A 475 2.07 -11.25 -12.92
C MET A 475 1.65 -9.85 -13.41
N ALA A 476 0.46 -9.71 -14.00
CA ALA A 476 -0.04 -8.43 -14.47
C ALA A 476 -0.39 -7.46 -13.33
N ALA A 477 -0.87 -7.99 -12.21
CA ALA A 477 -1.07 -7.22 -10.99
C ALA A 477 0.24 -6.74 -10.37
N GLY A 478 1.35 -7.43 -10.65
CA GLY A 478 2.67 -7.15 -10.12
C GLY A 478 2.95 -7.90 -8.82
N VAL A 479 4.12 -8.52 -8.74
CA VAL A 479 4.69 -9.15 -7.55
C VAL A 479 5.72 -8.20 -6.96
N ASN A 480 5.72 -7.98 -5.65
CA ASN A 480 6.79 -7.29 -4.94
C ASN A 480 7.28 -8.18 -3.78
N ALA A 481 8.57 -8.48 -3.76
CA ALA A 481 9.28 -9.40 -2.86
C ALA A 481 10.48 -8.67 -2.20
N PRO A 482 10.84 -8.76 -0.89
CA PRO A 482 12.27 -8.74 -0.64
C PRO A 482 12.93 -10.03 -1.05
N LEU A 483 14.04 -9.80 -1.69
CA LEU A 483 15.02 -10.77 -2.11
C LEU A 483 15.92 -11.01 -0.89
N GLN A 484 15.37 -11.67 0.13
CA GLN A 484 16.22 -12.20 1.20
C GLN A 484 17.12 -13.28 0.61
N ASN A 485 18.29 -13.53 1.19
CA ASN A 485 19.03 -14.76 0.92
C ASN A 485 18.30 -15.88 1.69
N PRO A 486 17.45 -16.73 1.07
CA PRO A 486 17.13 -18.00 1.71
C PRO A 486 18.41 -18.81 1.91
N GLU A 487 18.31 -19.86 2.71
CA GLU A 487 19.30 -20.95 2.71
C GLU A 487 19.71 -21.24 1.25
N PRO A 488 21.01 -21.22 0.91
CA PRO A 488 21.48 -21.17 -0.47
C PRO A 488 21.13 -22.46 -1.19
N GLU A 489 20.01 -22.46 -1.89
CA GLU A 489 19.84 -23.34 -3.03
C GLU A 489 20.63 -22.70 -4.19
N GLU A 490 21.61 -23.45 -4.71
CA GLU A 490 22.39 -22.99 -5.85
C GLU A 490 21.53 -23.10 -7.10
N ILE A 491 21.46 -22.02 -7.88
CA ILE A 491 20.88 -22.05 -9.22
C ILE A 491 21.62 -23.13 -10.02
N GLY A 492 20.97 -24.27 -10.20
CA GLY A 492 21.43 -25.28 -11.14
C GLY A 492 21.47 -24.69 -12.55
N ALA A 493 22.51 -24.97 -13.32
CA ALA A 493 22.72 -24.45 -14.67
C ALA A 493 21.69 -24.93 -15.74
N ALA A 494 20.48 -25.33 -15.33
CA ALA A 494 19.51 -25.97 -16.21
C ALA A 494 18.07 -25.59 -15.83
N TYR A 495 17.65 -24.40 -16.23
CA TYR A 495 16.24 -24.10 -16.49
C TYR A 495 15.98 -24.17 -18.00
N PRO A 496 16.08 -25.35 -18.64
CA PRO A 496 15.87 -25.45 -20.08
C PRO A 496 14.43 -25.07 -20.42
N LEU A 497 14.26 -24.36 -21.52
CA LEU A 497 12.94 -24.04 -22.08
C LEU A 497 12.11 -25.33 -22.24
N PRO A 498 10.96 -25.47 -21.53
CA PRO A 498 10.07 -26.59 -21.71
C PRO A 498 9.50 -26.62 -23.14
N THR A 499 9.11 -27.81 -23.61
CA THR A 499 8.41 -27.94 -24.90
C THR A 499 7.14 -27.08 -24.93
N GLU A 500 6.38 -27.07 -23.82
CA GLU A 500 5.24 -26.18 -23.62
C GLU A 500 5.28 -25.55 -22.23
N THR A 501 5.83 -24.34 -22.16
CA THR A 501 6.03 -23.60 -20.92
C THR A 501 4.73 -23.35 -20.15
N ALA A 502 3.64 -22.96 -20.83
CA ALA A 502 2.35 -22.76 -20.16
C ALA A 502 1.85 -24.04 -19.49
N ALA A 503 2.06 -25.22 -20.11
CA ALA A 503 1.68 -26.50 -19.51
C ALA A 503 2.59 -26.89 -18.33
N ALA A 504 3.88 -26.59 -18.40
CA ALA A 504 4.81 -26.79 -17.30
C ALA A 504 4.44 -25.95 -16.06
N ILE A 505 4.08 -24.68 -16.27
CA ILE A 505 3.63 -23.77 -15.21
C ILE A 505 2.32 -24.27 -14.60
N VAL A 506 1.33 -24.62 -15.44
CA VAL A 506 0.04 -25.17 -14.97
C VAL A 506 0.25 -26.44 -14.16
N TYR A 507 1.13 -27.34 -14.61
CA TYR A 507 1.48 -28.54 -13.86
C TYR A 507 2.08 -28.20 -12.50
N ALA A 508 3.06 -27.31 -12.44
CA ALA A 508 3.69 -26.90 -11.19
C ALA A 508 2.67 -26.31 -10.20
N LEU A 509 1.78 -25.43 -10.67
CA LEU A 509 0.71 -24.84 -9.86
C LEU A 509 -0.28 -25.89 -9.34
N ALA A 510 -0.78 -26.75 -10.23
CA ALA A 510 -1.74 -27.78 -9.87
C ALA A 510 -1.12 -28.85 -8.94
N ASN A 511 0.17 -29.15 -9.10
CA ASN A 511 0.92 -30.02 -8.20
C ASN A 511 1.10 -29.41 -6.80
N LYS A 512 1.39 -28.10 -6.69
CA LYS A 512 1.42 -27.40 -5.39
C LYS A 512 0.06 -27.48 -4.68
N VAL A 513 -1.03 -27.25 -5.41
CA VAL A 513 -2.40 -27.37 -4.87
C VAL A 513 -2.72 -28.80 -4.44
N GLN A 514 -2.36 -29.80 -5.26
CA GLN A 514 -2.56 -31.21 -4.93
C GLN A 514 -1.78 -31.61 -3.68
N ASN A 515 -0.52 -31.19 -3.54
CA ASN A 515 0.30 -31.44 -2.35
C ASN A 515 -0.30 -30.79 -1.10
N ALA A 516 -0.80 -29.55 -1.19
CA ALA A 516 -1.47 -28.87 -0.09
C ALA A 516 -2.70 -29.67 0.39
N PHE A 517 -3.54 -30.15 -0.54
CA PHE A 517 -4.68 -31.01 -0.19
C PHE A 517 -4.24 -32.37 0.36
N ALA A 518 -3.16 -32.97 -0.15
CA ALA A 518 -2.62 -34.21 0.40
C ALA A 518 -2.17 -34.06 1.86
N LEU A 519 -1.55 -32.93 2.21
CA LEU A 519 -1.12 -32.64 3.58
C LEU A 519 -2.29 -32.37 4.52
N LEU A 520 -3.30 -31.63 4.04
CA LEU A 520 -4.53 -31.42 4.80
C LEU A 520 -5.27 -32.75 5.04
N ASN A 521 -5.17 -33.68 4.10
CA ASN A 521 -5.79 -35.01 4.20
C ASN A 521 -5.05 -35.97 5.15
N LEU A 522 -3.74 -35.79 5.35
CA LEU A 522 -2.87 -36.78 6.02
C LEU A 522 -3.10 -36.92 7.54
N ASN A 523 -3.84 -36.04 8.19
CA ASN A 523 -3.94 -36.09 9.65
C ASN A 523 -5.05 -36.99 10.21
N GLY A 524 -5.92 -37.58 9.37
CA GLY A 524 -7.03 -38.42 9.87
C GLY A 524 -7.87 -37.72 10.96
N GLN A 525 -7.73 -36.39 11.05
CA GLN A 525 -8.44 -35.59 12.02
C GLN A 525 -9.83 -35.41 11.46
N THR A 526 -10.78 -36.09 12.10
CA THR A 526 -12.20 -35.75 11.98
C THR A 526 -12.34 -34.29 12.37
N PHE A 527 -12.45 -33.42 11.38
CA PHE A 527 -12.75 -32.02 11.62
C PHE A 527 -14.17 -31.97 12.20
N PRO A 528 -14.37 -31.38 13.39
CA PRO A 528 -15.69 -31.27 13.98
C PRO A 528 -16.53 -30.28 13.16
N THR A 529 -17.13 -30.78 12.08
CA THR A 529 -18.11 -30.00 11.31
C THR A 529 -19.43 -29.98 12.07
N VAL A 530 -20.13 -28.85 11.99
CA VAL A 530 -21.38 -28.59 12.73
C VAL A 530 -22.56 -29.40 12.17
N GLU A 531 -22.41 -30.02 10.98
CA GLU A 531 -23.44 -30.84 10.33
C GLU A 531 -22.88 -32.17 9.79
N SER A 532 -23.49 -33.28 10.20
CA SER A 532 -23.06 -34.66 9.92
C SER A 532 -23.12 -35.14 8.46
N GLY A 533 -23.31 -34.23 7.50
CA GLY A 533 -23.27 -34.51 6.05
C GLY A 533 -22.18 -33.76 5.28
N MET A 534 -21.68 -32.64 5.85
CA MET A 534 -20.64 -31.81 5.25
C MET A 534 -19.27 -32.49 5.36
N GLU A 535 -19.00 -33.17 6.49
CA GLU A 535 -17.78 -33.95 6.71
C GLU A 535 -17.52 -34.97 5.58
N THR A 536 -18.57 -35.67 5.12
CA THR A 536 -18.43 -36.70 4.08
C THR A 536 -18.17 -36.10 2.70
N GLN A 537 -18.79 -34.97 2.36
CA GLN A 537 -18.59 -34.30 1.07
C GLN A 537 -17.24 -33.61 1.01
N GLY A 538 -16.84 -32.92 2.09
CA GLY A 538 -15.52 -32.30 2.22
C GLY A 538 -14.37 -33.30 2.14
N THR A 539 -14.46 -34.39 2.91
CA THR A 539 -13.43 -35.44 2.90
C THR A 539 -13.31 -36.08 1.51
N ALA A 540 -14.43 -36.44 0.88
CA ALA A 540 -14.40 -37.02 -0.47
C ALA A 540 -13.84 -36.04 -1.52
N ALA A 541 -14.13 -34.74 -1.37
CA ALA A 541 -13.58 -33.69 -2.23
C ALA A 541 -12.07 -33.50 -2.03
N TRP A 542 -11.59 -33.49 -0.79
CA TRP A 542 -10.15 -33.41 -0.49
C TRP A 542 -9.39 -34.66 -0.94
N ASP A 543 -9.93 -35.86 -0.70
CA ASP A 543 -9.40 -37.12 -1.21
C ASP A 543 -9.26 -37.07 -2.73
N ALA A 544 -10.29 -36.58 -3.42
CA ALA A 544 -10.28 -36.43 -4.86
C ALA A 544 -9.17 -35.46 -5.31
N LEU A 545 -9.05 -34.27 -4.71
CA LEU A 545 -8.03 -33.29 -5.08
C LEU A 545 -6.60 -33.74 -4.72
N ALA A 546 -6.44 -34.47 -3.63
CA ALA A 546 -5.15 -35.05 -3.23
C ALA A 546 -4.71 -36.21 -4.14
N SER A 547 -5.64 -36.85 -4.86
CA SER A 547 -5.37 -38.07 -5.63
C SER A 547 -4.50 -37.86 -6.88
N SER A 548 -4.65 -36.73 -7.58
CA SER A 548 -3.87 -36.44 -8.79
C SER A 548 -3.94 -34.97 -9.21
N VAL A 549 -2.90 -34.51 -9.91
CA VAL A 549 -2.86 -33.20 -10.57
C VAL A 549 -4.03 -33.03 -11.55
N ALA A 550 -4.35 -34.07 -12.33
CA ALA A 550 -5.47 -34.06 -13.26
C ALA A 550 -6.81 -33.78 -12.57
N THR A 551 -7.03 -34.32 -11.36
CA THR A 551 -8.27 -34.05 -10.60
C THR A 551 -8.35 -32.59 -10.15
N VAL A 552 -7.23 -31.98 -9.76
CA VAL A 552 -7.17 -30.55 -9.41
C VAL A 552 -7.52 -29.69 -10.64
N VAL A 553 -6.87 -29.96 -11.77
CA VAL A 553 -7.11 -29.24 -13.02
C VAL A 553 -8.58 -29.40 -13.46
N LYS A 554 -9.13 -30.61 -13.41
CA LYS A 554 -10.57 -30.86 -13.67
C LYS A 554 -11.47 -30.01 -12.75
N GLY A 555 -11.14 -29.93 -11.46
CA GLY A 555 -11.87 -29.13 -10.49
C GLY A 555 -11.92 -27.64 -10.84
N TYR A 556 -10.81 -27.08 -11.33
CA TYR A 556 -10.77 -25.71 -11.85
C TYR A 556 -11.63 -25.55 -13.12
N GLY A 557 -11.59 -26.53 -14.03
CA GLY A 557 -12.42 -26.52 -15.23
C GLY A 557 -13.92 -26.51 -14.95
N GLN A 558 -14.34 -27.35 -14.00
CA GLN A 558 -15.72 -27.39 -13.53
C GLN A 558 -16.12 -26.05 -12.89
N LEU A 559 -15.22 -25.43 -12.12
CA LEU A 559 -15.47 -24.11 -11.54
C LEU A 559 -15.60 -23.02 -12.61
N ALA A 560 -14.74 -23.02 -13.63
CA ALA A 560 -14.82 -22.12 -14.78
C ALA A 560 -16.14 -22.28 -15.55
N ALA A 561 -16.66 -23.50 -15.63
CA ALA A 561 -17.97 -23.80 -16.22
C ALA A 561 -19.16 -23.44 -15.30
N GLY A 562 -18.93 -22.88 -14.10
CA GLY A 562 -19.96 -22.51 -13.14
C GLY A 562 -20.56 -23.69 -12.35
N SER A 563 -19.86 -24.82 -12.30
CA SER A 563 -20.30 -26.00 -11.54
C SER A 563 -20.02 -25.83 -10.05
N ASN A 564 -21.08 -25.64 -9.27
CA ASN A 564 -20.99 -25.55 -7.82
C ASN A 564 -20.72 -26.92 -7.14
N SER A 565 -20.84 -28.02 -7.90
CA SER A 565 -20.66 -29.38 -7.39
C SER A 565 -19.24 -29.94 -7.65
N SER A 566 -18.30 -29.12 -8.14
CA SER A 566 -16.92 -29.59 -8.32
C SER A 566 -16.28 -29.95 -6.98
N ALA A 567 -15.34 -30.90 -7.00
CA ALA A 567 -14.56 -31.24 -5.80
C ALA A 567 -13.85 -29.98 -5.24
N LEU A 568 -13.33 -29.11 -6.11
CA LEU A 568 -12.73 -27.84 -5.70
C LEU A 568 -13.73 -26.89 -5.02
N SER A 569 -14.92 -26.71 -5.60
CA SER A 569 -15.97 -25.86 -5.01
C SER A 569 -16.42 -26.37 -3.64
N GLN A 570 -16.59 -27.69 -3.50
CA GLN A 570 -16.94 -28.32 -2.23
C GLN A 570 -15.80 -28.17 -1.21
N ALA A 571 -14.56 -28.46 -1.59
CA ALA A 571 -13.38 -28.31 -0.74
C ALA A 571 -13.18 -26.87 -0.23
N LEU A 572 -13.33 -25.88 -1.11
CA LEU A 572 -13.24 -24.45 -0.76
C LEU A 572 -14.40 -24.00 0.13
N THR A 573 -15.59 -24.53 -0.12
CA THR A 573 -16.77 -24.30 0.72
C THR A 573 -16.50 -24.80 2.14
N GLU A 574 -15.99 -26.02 2.29
CA GLU A 574 -15.65 -26.59 3.61
C GLU A 574 -14.52 -25.82 4.32
N LEU A 575 -13.47 -25.43 3.60
CA LEU A 575 -12.41 -24.56 4.13
C LEU A 575 -12.98 -23.25 4.71
N SER A 576 -14.03 -22.70 4.10
CA SER A 576 -14.69 -21.48 4.60
C SER A 576 -15.46 -21.70 5.92
N TYR A 577 -15.80 -22.94 6.26
CA TYR A 577 -16.53 -23.30 7.47
C TYR A 577 -15.62 -23.71 8.64
N LEU A 578 -14.32 -23.93 8.41
CA LEU A 578 -13.41 -24.34 9.47
C LEU A 578 -13.16 -23.19 10.47
N PRO A 579 -13.55 -23.33 11.75
CA PRO A 579 -13.17 -22.38 12.78
C PRO A 579 -11.65 -22.49 13.00
N ARG A 580 -10.91 -21.42 12.66
CA ARG A 580 -9.46 -21.21 12.84
C ARG A 580 -8.66 -22.48 13.16
N ILE A 581 -8.09 -23.11 12.13
CA ILE A 581 -7.18 -24.25 12.28
C ILE A 581 -5.96 -23.82 13.11
N SER A 582 -5.75 -24.44 14.27
CA SER A 582 -4.53 -24.32 15.07
C SER A 582 -3.55 -25.41 14.63
N ILE A 583 -2.50 -25.04 13.90
CA ILE A 583 -1.54 -25.98 13.30
C ILE A 583 -0.23 -26.01 14.13
N GLU A 584 0.27 -27.20 14.46
CA GLU A 584 1.55 -27.40 15.18
C GLU A 584 2.78 -27.20 14.25
N GLN A 585 3.93 -26.88 14.85
CA GLN A 585 5.15 -26.33 14.21
C GLN A 585 5.83 -27.17 13.10
N GLY A 586 5.40 -28.41 12.83
CA GLY A 586 6.02 -29.28 11.80
C GLY A 586 5.35 -29.26 10.42
N THR A 587 4.11 -28.76 10.34
CA THR A 587 3.31 -28.72 9.09
C THR A 587 3.41 -27.39 8.33
N TYR A 588 4.20 -26.44 8.84
CA TYR A 588 4.30 -25.08 8.30
C TYR A 588 5.06 -24.99 6.97
N GLU A 589 6.10 -25.79 6.76
CA GLU A 589 7.01 -25.68 5.60
C GLU A 589 6.31 -25.96 4.26
N TYR A 590 5.29 -26.82 4.27
CA TYR A 590 4.47 -27.11 3.09
C TYR A 590 3.25 -26.18 2.95
N LEU A 591 2.81 -25.57 4.04
CA LEU A 591 1.74 -24.57 4.01
C LEU A 591 2.27 -23.20 3.63
N THR A 592 3.54 -22.88 3.85
CA THR A 592 4.18 -21.65 3.36
C THR A 592 4.15 -21.57 1.83
N ASP A 593 4.47 -22.66 1.15
CA ASP A 593 4.36 -22.79 -0.32
C ASP A 593 2.92 -22.70 -0.85
N ALA A 594 1.93 -23.14 -0.07
CA ALA A 594 0.51 -23.03 -0.39
C ALA A 594 -0.11 -21.68 0.03
N SER A 595 0.47 -21.02 1.04
CA SER A 595 0.01 -19.74 1.62
C SER A 595 0.39 -18.53 0.77
N LEU A 596 1.39 -18.68 -0.12
CA LEU A 596 1.62 -17.83 -1.29
C LEU A 596 0.36 -17.65 -2.15
N ILE A 597 -0.66 -18.52 -1.99
CA ILE A 597 -1.91 -18.46 -2.74
C ILE A 597 -3.09 -17.91 -1.87
N PHE A 598 -3.04 -17.81 -0.53
CA PHE A 598 -4.30 -17.81 0.28
C PHE A 598 -4.51 -16.94 1.55
N ALA A 599 -3.75 -15.90 1.96
CA ALA A 599 -4.19 -15.13 3.17
C ALA A 599 -3.89 -13.62 3.30
N ASN A 600 -4.87 -12.91 3.91
CA ASN A 600 -4.79 -11.64 4.65
C ASN A 600 -5.29 -11.92 6.09
N GLU A 601 -4.60 -11.44 7.13
CA GLU A 601 -5.00 -11.57 8.55
C GLU A 601 -4.99 -10.23 9.33
N GLN A 602 -5.83 -9.27 8.95
CA GLN A 602 -5.94 -7.95 9.61
C GLN A 602 -6.65 -7.96 10.99
N THR A 603 -6.44 -8.98 11.85
CA THR A 603 -7.08 -9.01 13.19
C THR A 603 -6.25 -9.73 14.25
N ARG A 604 -4.98 -9.35 14.42
CA ARG A 604 -4.16 -9.85 15.55
C ARG A 604 -3.27 -8.82 16.24
N ALA A 605 -3.41 -7.53 15.92
CA ALA A 605 -2.73 -6.45 16.64
C ALA A 605 -3.39 -6.08 17.98
N GLN A 606 -4.50 -6.71 18.36
CA GLN A 606 -5.33 -6.19 19.44
C GLN A 606 -5.19 -6.86 20.82
N LEU A 607 -4.37 -7.86 21.16
CA LEU A 607 -4.33 -8.29 22.58
C LEU A 607 -2.97 -8.84 23.01
N GLY A 608 -2.25 -8.06 23.82
CA GLY A 608 -0.95 -8.42 24.38
C GLY A 608 -0.99 -9.38 25.57
N GLY A 609 0.01 -10.28 25.60
CA GLY A 609 0.82 -10.63 26.78
C GLY A 609 0.29 -11.66 27.80
N ASN A 610 0.82 -12.89 27.78
CA ASN A 610 1.92 -13.32 28.68
C ASN A 610 2.08 -14.86 28.76
N GLY A 611 3.32 -15.32 28.51
CA GLY A 611 3.92 -16.47 29.21
C GLY A 611 3.82 -17.86 28.56
N SER A 612 4.83 -18.25 27.76
CA SER A 612 5.88 -19.20 28.16
C SER A 612 6.59 -19.86 26.96
N SER A 613 7.91 -19.62 26.91
CA SER A 613 9.00 -20.50 26.42
C SER A 613 9.03 -20.98 24.95
N THR A 614 9.92 -20.31 24.20
CA THR A 614 11.03 -20.87 23.38
C THR A 614 10.72 -21.84 22.23
N ILE A 615 10.93 -21.35 20.99
CA ILE A 615 11.80 -21.90 19.91
C ILE A 615 11.32 -21.54 18.48
N ALA A 616 10.10 -21.05 18.27
CA ALA A 616 9.67 -20.55 16.94
C ALA A 616 9.50 -19.02 16.84
N SER A 617 10.13 -18.26 17.74
CA SER A 617 10.28 -16.81 17.60
C SER A 617 11.57 -16.41 16.85
N VAL A 618 12.18 -17.34 16.10
CA VAL A 618 13.51 -17.12 15.50
C VAL A 618 13.57 -17.53 14.01
N ILE A 619 12.47 -18.05 13.42
CA ILE A 619 12.43 -18.42 12.00
C ILE A 619 10.99 -18.14 11.52
N ALA A 620 10.62 -17.15 10.70
CA ALA A 620 11.31 -16.07 9.99
C ALA A 620 10.16 -15.07 9.63
N THR A 621 9.91 -13.93 10.30
CA THR A 621 10.66 -12.68 10.09
C THR A 621 11.50 -12.79 8.82
N THR A 622 11.00 -12.46 7.62
CA THR A 622 10.66 -11.09 7.21
C THR A 622 9.88 -11.13 5.87
N TYR A 623 8.81 -10.32 5.72
CA TYR A 623 7.88 -10.12 4.58
C TYR A 623 8.50 -10.19 3.16
N PRO A 624 7.78 -10.45 2.02
CA PRO A 624 6.43 -9.95 1.75
C PRO A 624 5.53 -10.91 0.93
N LEU A 625 4.24 -10.60 0.86
CA LEU A 625 3.33 -11.29 -0.04
C LEU A 625 2.29 -10.31 -0.56
N ALA A 626 2.50 -9.81 -1.78
CA ALA A 626 1.47 -9.29 -2.64
C ALA A 626 1.50 -10.11 -3.93
N THR A 627 0.68 -11.15 -3.98
CA THR A 627 0.04 -11.76 -5.16
C THR A 627 -0.57 -13.10 -4.74
N GLY A 628 -1.85 -13.32 -5.03
CA GLY A 628 -2.58 -14.55 -4.68
C GLY A 628 -3.88 -14.29 -3.94
N ALA A 629 -3.93 -13.24 -3.11
CA ALA A 629 -5.18 -12.82 -2.46
C ALA A 629 -6.27 -12.50 -3.50
N VAL A 630 -5.99 -11.93 -4.67
CA VAL A 630 -7.06 -11.73 -5.69
C VAL A 630 -7.55 -13.04 -6.31
N ALA A 631 -6.78 -14.14 -6.29
CA ALA A 631 -7.24 -15.45 -6.75
C ALA A 631 -8.04 -16.19 -5.66
N ALA A 632 -7.57 -16.16 -4.41
CA ALA A 632 -8.27 -16.75 -3.26
C ALA A 632 -9.46 -15.94 -2.75
N TYR A 633 -9.23 -14.64 -2.50
CA TYR A 633 -10.25 -13.66 -2.20
C TYR A 633 -11.17 -13.51 -3.39
N GLY A 634 -10.69 -13.62 -4.65
CA GLY A 634 -11.54 -13.76 -5.83
C GLY A 634 -12.35 -15.06 -5.85
N HIS A 635 -11.81 -16.21 -5.44
CA HIS A 635 -12.57 -17.47 -5.36
C HIS A 635 -13.58 -17.48 -4.19
N ILE A 636 -13.25 -16.87 -3.06
CA ILE A 636 -14.14 -16.67 -1.91
C ILE A 636 -15.18 -15.58 -2.23
N TRP A 637 -14.82 -14.51 -2.95
CA TRP A 637 -15.76 -13.48 -3.43
C TRP A 637 -16.65 -13.98 -4.55
N TYR A 638 -16.14 -14.76 -5.49
CA TYR A 638 -16.91 -15.35 -6.59
C TYR A 638 -17.90 -16.39 -6.05
N ALA A 639 -17.53 -17.15 -5.01
CA ALA A 639 -18.46 -18.00 -4.25
C ALA A 639 -19.51 -17.18 -3.45
N LYS A 640 -19.14 -15.99 -2.94
CA LYS A 640 -20.09 -15.05 -2.31
C LYS A 640 -21.02 -14.37 -3.32
N LEU A 641 -20.53 -14.00 -4.50
CA LEU A 641 -21.30 -13.44 -5.63
C LEU A 641 -22.22 -14.47 -6.27
N SER A 642 -21.78 -15.73 -6.40
CA SER A 642 -22.64 -16.83 -6.87
C SER A 642 -23.72 -17.16 -5.82
N ARG A 643 -23.43 -17.02 -4.52
CA ARG A 643 -24.44 -17.03 -3.44
C ARG A 643 -25.37 -15.81 -3.48
N ALA A 644 -24.90 -14.62 -3.85
CA ALA A 644 -25.76 -13.44 -4.05
C ALA A 644 -26.70 -13.63 -5.27
N ALA A 645 -26.20 -14.25 -6.35
CA ALA A 645 -27.01 -14.68 -7.48
C ALA A 645 -28.00 -15.81 -7.14
N GLN A 646 -27.64 -16.72 -6.22
CA GLN A 646 -28.55 -17.74 -5.65
C GLN A 646 -29.56 -17.17 -4.65
N MET A 647 -29.23 -16.12 -3.88
CA MET A 647 -30.21 -15.43 -3.02
C MET A 647 -31.34 -14.82 -3.86
N ARG A 648 -31.04 -14.39 -5.09
CA ARG A 648 -32.02 -13.91 -6.07
C ARG A 648 -33.04 -14.99 -6.51
N SER A 649 -32.66 -16.27 -6.52
CA SER A 649 -33.53 -17.38 -6.94
C SER A 649 -34.20 -18.11 -5.75
N ILE A 650 -33.54 -18.16 -4.59
CA ILE A 650 -34.06 -18.83 -3.38
C ILE A 650 -35.17 -18.02 -2.69
N ILE A 651 -35.05 -16.68 -2.67
CA ILE A 651 -36.05 -15.77 -2.06
C ILE A 651 -37.36 -15.74 -2.86
N MET A 652 -37.32 -15.95 -4.17
CA MET A 652 -38.52 -15.86 -5.01
C MET A 652 -39.35 -17.15 -5.11
N ILE A 653 -38.79 -18.33 -4.81
CA ILE A 653 -39.43 -19.60 -5.24
C ILE A 653 -39.59 -20.65 -4.11
N THR A 654 -38.84 -20.59 -3.00
CA THR A 654 -38.87 -21.68 -2.01
C THR A 654 -39.72 -21.40 -0.76
N PRO A 655 -40.41 -22.41 -0.18
CA PRO A 655 -41.13 -22.29 1.09
C PRO A 655 -40.26 -21.84 2.29
N ALA A 656 -38.96 -22.14 2.29
CA ALA A 656 -38.02 -21.72 3.33
C ALA A 656 -37.71 -20.21 3.30
N GLY A 657 -37.73 -19.58 2.11
CA GLY A 657 -37.65 -18.12 1.97
C GLY A 657 -38.89 -17.41 2.55
N ARG A 658 -40.08 -18.03 2.41
CA ARG A 658 -41.30 -17.56 3.09
C ARG A 658 -41.25 -17.73 4.61
N ASP A 659 -40.56 -18.76 5.11
CA ASP A 659 -40.40 -19.01 6.55
C ASP A 659 -39.39 -18.05 7.23
N THR A 660 -38.56 -17.38 6.43
CA THR A 660 -37.68 -16.30 6.93
C THR A 660 -38.45 -14.98 7.05
N LEU A 661 -39.39 -14.72 6.13
CA LEU A 661 -40.30 -13.58 6.20
C LEU A 661 -41.33 -13.69 7.35
N THR A 662 -41.68 -14.92 7.78
CA THR A 662 -42.55 -15.14 8.96
C THR A 662 -41.84 -14.92 10.30
N ARG A 663 -40.52 -14.72 10.31
CA ARG A 663 -39.73 -14.34 11.50
C ARG A 663 -39.60 -12.83 11.69
N ILE A 664 -39.99 -12.03 10.71
CA ILE A 664 -40.05 -10.56 10.82
C ILE A 664 -40.89 -10.09 12.03
N PRO A 665 -42.07 -10.68 12.32
CA PRO A 665 -42.81 -10.36 13.55
C PRO A 665 -42.05 -10.65 14.84
N ALA A 666 -41.15 -11.65 14.86
CA ALA A 666 -40.33 -11.93 16.03
C ALA A 666 -39.22 -10.88 16.23
N LEU A 667 -38.67 -10.36 15.13
CA LEU A 667 -37.74 -9.22 15.13
C LEU A 667 -38.45 -7.91 15.52
N GLU A 668 -39.67 -7.67 15.02
CA GLU A 668 -40.51 -6.54 15.42
C GLU A 668 -40.83 -6.61 16.93
N ASN A 669 -41.15 -7.79 17.47
CA ASN A 669 -41.36 -7.98 18.90
C ASN A 669 -40.08 -7.77 19.74
N LEU A 670 -38.92 -8.16 19.21
CA LEU A 670 -37.63 -7.90 19.86
C LEU A 670 -37.34 -6.38 19.92
N MET A 671 -37.62 -5.66 18.84
CA MET A 671 -37.46 -4.20 18.80
C MET A 671 -38.44 -3.48 19.72
N ILE A 672 -39.69 -3.95 19.82
CA ILE A 672 -40.68 -3.43 20.78
C ILE A 672 -40.19 -3.66 22.22
N SER A 673 -39.68 -4.86 22.53
CA SER A 673 -39.10 -5.16 23.85
C SER A 673 -37.93 -4.23 24.18
N LEU A 674 -37.01 -4.02 23.23
CA LEU A 674 -35.85 -3.16 23.43
C LEU A 674 -36.25 -1.69 23.65
N ARG A 675 -37.25 -1.21 22.91
CA ARG A 675 -37.83 0.13 23.09
C ARG A 675 -38.45 0.28 24.49
N ASP A 676 -39.20 -0.71 24.93
CA ASP A 676 -39.87 -0.68 26.23
C ASP A 676 -38.85 -0.73 27.39
N ASP A 677 -37.75 -1.51 27.24
CA ASP A 677 -36.62 -1.51 28.18
C ASP A 677 -35.92 -0.14 28.25
N MET A 678 -35.76 0.54 27.10
CA MET A 678 -35.20 1.89 27.06
C MET A 678 -36.11 2.93 27.74
N ILE A 679 -37.44 2.81 27.55
CA ILE A 679 -38.43 3.66 28.25
C ILE A 679 -38.37 3.42 29.76
N GLU A 680 -38.21 2.18 30.21
CA GLU A 680 -38.07 1.84 31.63
C GLU A 680 -36.81 2.46 32.23
N ILE A 681 -35.67 2.35 31.54
CA ILE A 681 -34.41 2.98 31.95
C ILE A 681 -34.53 4.51 32.02
N GLN A 682 -35.21 5.13 31.06
CA GLN A 682 -35.44 6.57 31.07
C GLN A 682 -36.34 7.00 32.24
N ASN A 683 -37.40 6.23 32.53
CA ASN A 683 -38.25 6.47 33.69
C ASN A 683 -37.50 6.28 35.03
N GLU A 684 -36.56 5.33 35.12
CA GLU A 684 -35.64 5.23 36.27
C GLU A 684 -34.79 6.49 36.42
N ILE A 685 -34.20 6.98 35.32
CA ILE A 685 -33.39 8.22 35.31
C ILE A 685 -34.22 9.44 35.73
N ASP A 686 -35.44 9.57 35.24
CA ASP A 686 -36.31 10.70 35.56
C ASP A 686 -36.87 10.62 36.99
N ASN A 687 -37.09 9.41 37.52
CA ASN A 687 -37.40 9.22 38.94
C ASN A 687 -36.20 9.54 39.84
N LEU A 688 -34.97 9.30 39.39
CA LEU A 688 -33.75 9.74 40.09
C LEU A 688 -33.55 11.25 40.03
N ARG A 689 -34.09 11.93 39.00
CA ARG A 689 -34.05 13.39 38.85
C ARG A 689 -35.12 14.14 39.63
N LYS A 690 -36.16 13.47 40.15
CA LYS A 690 -37.18 14.12 40.98
C LYS A 690 -36.50 14.66 42.25
N PRO A 691 -36.52 15.99 42.49
CA PRO A 691 -35.91 16.55 43.69
C PRO A 691 -36.62 15.97 44.91
N ALA A 692 -35.86 15.29 45.78
CA ALA A 692 -36.39 14.90 47.08
C ALA A 692 -36.95 16.13 47.77
N ALA A 693 -38.14 16.01 48.36
CA ALA A 693 -38.90 17.10 48.98
C ALA A 693 -38.25 17.68 50.26
N SER A 694 -36.93 17.60 50.40
CA SER A 694 -36.16 18.23 51.48
C SER A 694 -34.78 18.68 50.96
N PRO A 695 -34.46 19.99 50.97
CA PRO A 695 -33.23 20.53 50.40
C PRO A 695 -31.91 20.11 51.06
N ASN A 696 -31.92 19.26 52.10
CA ASN A 696 -30.76 19.09 52.99
C ASN A 696 -30.14 17.70 53.03
N ASN A 697 -30.48 16.76 52.13
CA ASN A 697 -29.82 15.45 52.20
C ASN A 697 -29.80 14.64 50.89
N ILE A 698 -29.08 15.12 49.86
CA ILE A 698 -28.56 14.24 48.81
C ILE A 698 -27.15 14.72 48.42
N LYS A 699 -26.12 14.17 49.07
CA LYS A 699 -24.86 13.94 48.37
C LYS A 699 -25.14 12.74 47.45
N GLU A 700 -25.33 12.99 46.15
CA GLU A 700 -25.39 11.90 45.18
C GLU A 700 -24.13 11.05 45.37
N SER A 701 -24.28 9.78 45.72
CA SER A 701 -23.11 8.93 45.89
C SER A 701 -22.43 8.81 44.51
N PRO A 702 -21.09 8.89 44.44
CA PRO A 702 -20.35 8.70 43.19
C PRO A 702 -20.74 7.42 42.43
N GLU A 703 -21.19 6.39 43.15
CA GLU A 703 -21.63 5.11 42.58
C GLU A 703 -22.88 5.24 41.70
N ILE A 704 -23.82 6.12 42.03
CA ILE A 704 -25.02 6.34 41.20
C ILE A 704 -24.63 7.03 39.89
N ARG A 705 -23.71 8.00 39.94
CA ARG A 705 -23.17 8.67 38.74
C ARG A 705 -22.38 7.71 37.87
N VAL A 706 -21.55 6.85 38.47
CA VAL A 706 -20.77 5.84 37.75
C VAL A 706 -21.68 4.78 37.12
N ASN A 707 -22.72 4.32 37.81
CA ASN A 707 -23.66 3.34 37.24
C ASN A 707 -24.52 3.95 36.12
N ALA A 708 -24.93 5.21 36.24
CA ALA A 708 -25.62 5.91 35.16
C ALA A 708 -24.71 6.12 33.94
N LEU A 709 -23.42 6.43 34.14
CA LEU A 709 -22.44 6.54 33.06
C LEU A 709 -22.21 5.20 32.35
N LYS A 710 -22.06 4.11 33.13
CA LYS A 710 -21.90 2.75 32.59
C LYS A 710 -23.10 2.29 31.78
N LYS A 711 -24.33 2.55 32.26
CA LYS A 711 -25.56 2.24 31.52
C LYS A 711 -25.68 3.08 30.23
N ARG A 712 -25.27 4.36 30.24
CA ARG A 712 -25.22 5.22 29.04
C ARG A 712 -24.17 4.77 28.03
N GLN A 713 -22.99 4.36 28.49
CA GLN A 713 -21.94 3.81 27.63
C GLN A 713 -22.37 2.48 27.00
N ALA A 714 -22.99 1.58 27.78
CA ALA A 714 -23.52 0.32 27.26
C ALA A 714 -24.63 0.54 26.21
N GLY A 715 -25.53 1.51 26.44
CA GLY A 715 -26.55 1.90 25.47
C GLY A 715 -25.95 2.46 24.17
N ARG A 716 -24.98 3.37 24.26
CA ARG A 716 -24.26 3.89 23.08
C ARG A 716 -23.52 2.81 22.31
N LEU A 717 -22.90 1.86 23.03
CA LEU A 717 -22.19 0.74 22.41
C LEU A 717 -23.14 -0.17 21.62
N ALA A 718 -24.28 -0.54 22.22
CA ALA A 718 -25.29 -1.37 21.57
C ALA A 718 -25.90 -0.69 20.33
N ILE A 719 -26.14 0.62 20.39
CA ILE A 719 -26.68 1.41 19.28
C ILE A 719 -25.66 1.54 18.14
N ASN A 720 -24.39 1.78 18.44
CA ASN A 720 -23.33 1.85 17.43
C ASN A 720 -23.11 0.49 16.72
N TYR A 721 -23.20 -0.62 17.45
CA TYR A 721 -23.16 -1.96 16.87
C TYR A 721 -24.32 -2.18 15.88
N TYR A 722 -25.54 -1.78 16.25
CA TYR A 722 -26.71 -1.94 15.37
C TYR A 722 -26.69 -1.02 14.14
N LEU A 723 -26.21 0.23 14.28
CA LEU A 723 -26.04 1.14 13.15
C LEU A 723 -24.98 0.62 12.17
N HIS A 724 -23.88 0.07 12.67
CA HIS A 724 -22.82 -0.51 11.85
C HIS A 724 -23.33 -1.73 11.05
N ASP A 725 -24.00 -2.69 11.69
CA ASP A 725 -24.58 -3.85 11.02
C ASP A 725 -25.65 -3.47 9.99
N TRP A 726 -26.41 -2.39 10.24
CA TRP A 726 -27.39 -1.87 9.29
C TRP A 726 -26.75 -1.16 8.09
N TYR A 727 -25.67 -0.38 8.28
CA TYR A 727 -24.93 0.24 7.16
C TYR A 727 -24.30 -0.83 6.26
N ILE A 728 -23.82 -1.93 6.84
CA ILE A 728 -23.34 -3.10 6.10
C ILE A 728 -24.51 -3.76 5.35
N ALA A 729 -25.64 -4.03 6.00
CA ALA A 729 -26.81 -4.60 5.33
C ALA A 729 -27.35 -3.71 4.19
N ARG A 730 -27.32 -2.38 4.38
CA ARG A 730 -27.75 -1.38 3.40
C ARG A 730 -26.81 -1.30 2.20
N SER A 731 -25.50 -1.28 2.41
CA SER A 731 -24.50 -1.28 1.33
C SER A 731 -24.58 -2.58 0.53
N MET A 732 -24.70 -3.72 1.22
CA MET A 732 -24.91 -5.03 0.60
C MET A 732 -26.22 -5.08 -0.21
N ALA A 733 -27.29 -4.46 0.28
CA ALA A 733 -28.55 -4.36 -0.47
C ALA A 733 -28.44 -3.41 -1.68
N ALA A 734 -27.79 -2.25 -1.53
CA ALA A 734 -27.61 -1.29 -2.61
C ALA A 734 -26.78 -1.87 -3.76
N GLU A 735 -25.71 -2.61 -3.45
CA GLU A 735 -24.91 -3.34 -4.45
C GLU A 735 -25.66 -4.54 -5.04
N ALA A 736 -26.34 -5.35 -4.22
CA ALA A 736 -27.03 -6.55 -4.71
C ALA A 736 -28.26 -6.25 -5.59
N PHE A 737 -28.89 -5.09 -5.40
CA PHE A 737 -30.08 -4.69 -6.15
C PHE A 737 -29.82 -3.64 -7.24
N GLY A 738 -28.57 -3.21 -7.45
CA GLY A 738 -28.21 -2.21 -8.46
C GLY A 738 -28.93 -0.88 -8.24
N PHE A 739 -29.08 -0.46 -6.99
CA PHE A 739 -29.95 0.64 -6.62
C PHE A 739 -29.25 1.99 -6.85
N HIS A 740 -29.70 2.74 -7.85
CA HIS A 740 -29.49 4.18 -7.94
C HIS A 740 -30.87 4.85 -7.73
N PRO A 741 -31.02 5.89 -6.89
CA PRO A 741 -32.32 6.48 -6.53
C PRO A 741 -33.17 7.01 -7.69
N SER A 742 -32.64 7.00 -8.91
CA SER A 742 -33.29 7.53 -10.12
C SER A 742 -34.16 6.53 -10.89
N ASN A 743 -34.07 5.21 -10.61
CA ASN A 743 -34.74 4.20 -11.45
C ASN A 743 -35.77 3.39 -10.65
N GLY A 744 -36.91 4.00 -10.37
CA GLY A 744 -38.00 3.38 -9.62
C GLY A 744 -38.81 2.37 -10.43
N VAL A 745 -38.93 1.15 -9.90
CA VAL A 745 -40.20 0.40 -9.70
C VAL A 745 -39.96 -0.64 -8.59
N LEU A 746 -40.55 -0.43 -7.41
CA LEU A 746 -40.72 -1.48 -6.40
C LEU A 746 -42.18 -1.98 -6.46
N PRO A 747 -42.45 -3.27 -6.16
CA PRO A 747 -43.80 -3.69 -5.77
C PRO A 747 -44.25 -2.87 -4.56
N VAL A 748 -45.43 -2.24 -4.63
CA VAL A 748 -45.95 -1.27 -3.65
C VAL A 748 -45.78 -1.72 -2.19
N ALA A 749 -45.97 -3.02 -1.91
CA ALA A 749 -45.82 -3.58 -0.56
C ALA A 749 -44.39 -3.52 0.04
N LEU A 750 -43.35 -3.53 -0.79
CA LEU A 750 -41.95 -3.37 -0.34
C LEU A 750 -41.57 -1.89 -0.16
N TYR A 751 -42.14 -1.02 -0.99
CA TYR A 751 -41.96 0.43 -0.87
C TYR A 751 -42.65 0.99 0.40
N ASP A 752 -43.85 0.51 0.71
CA ASP A 752 -44.59 0.91 1.91
C ASP A 752 -43.86 0.46 3.19
N LYS A 753 -43.27 -0.74 3.18
CA LYS A 753 -42.44 -1.20 4.30
C LYS A 753 -41.16 -0.38 4.43
N TYR A 754 -40.45 -0.13 3.33
CA TYR A 754 -39.25 0.72 3.32
C TYR A 754 -39.54 2.12 3.91
N THR A 755 -40.67 2.72 3.53
CA THR A 755 -41.08 4.05 4.01
C THR A 755 -41.44 4.03 5.50
N GLN A 756 -42.17 3.01 5.99
CA GLN A 756 -42.45 2.85 7.43
C GLN A 756 -41.18 2.65 8.26
N TYR A 757 -40.19 1.93 7.74
CA TYR A 757 -38.90 1.75 8.41
C TYR A 757 -38.10 3.06 8.47
N GLN A 758 -38.19 3.89 7.42
CA GLN A 758 -37.52 5.17 7.36
C GLN A 758 -38.14 6.21 8.32
N GLU A 759 -39.46 6.28 8.43
CA GLU A 759 -40.15 7.12 9.44
C GLU A 759 -39.81 6.71 10.88
N GLY A 760 -39.66 5.40 11.14
CA GLY A 760 -39.20 4.90 12.45
C GLY A 760 -37.77 5.31 12.79
N LEU A 761 -36.89 5.40 11.78
CA LEU A 761 -35.50 5.83 11.90
C LEU A 761 -35.38 7.33 12.13
N ASP A 762 -36.10 8.15 11.36
CA ASP A 762 -36.13 9.61 11.55
C ASP A 762 -36.65 9.96 12.95
N THR A 763 -37.64 9.21 13.45
CA THR A 763 -38.14 9.35 14.83
C THR A 763 -37.10 8.96 15.87
N LEU A 764 -36.25 7.95 15.58
CA LEU A 764 -35.19 7.50 16.47
C LEU A 764 -34.03 8.51 16.49
N GLU A 765 -33.64 9.07 15.35
CA GLU A 765 -32.63 10.12 15.23
C GLU A 765 -33.09 11.40 15.95
N GLU A 766 -34.35 11.83 15.76
CA GLU A 766 -34.91 12.98 16.51
C GLU A 766 -34.90 12.73 18.04
N TYR A 767 -35.06 11.48 18.47
CA TYR A 767 -35.00 11.09 19.88
C TYR A 767 -33.57 11.01 20.43
N MET A 768 -32.57 10.75 19.57
CA MET A 768 -31.15 10.74 19.95
C MET A 768 -30.55 12.14 20.03
N ASP A 769 -31.03 13.06 19.19
CA ASP A 769 -30.61 14.48 19.20
C ASP A 769 -31.18 15.26 20.40
N ARG A 770 -32.30 14.80 20.97
CA ARG A 770 -32.92 15.36 22.19
C ARG A 770 -32.34 14.77 23.47
#